data_AF-A0A8H7L2T5-F1
#
_entry.id   AF-A0A8H7L2T5-F1
#
_cell.length_a   1.000
_cell.length_b   1.000
_cell.length_c   1.000
_cell.angle_alpha   90.00
_cell.angle_beta   90.00
_cell.angle_gamma   90.00
#
_symmetry.space_group_name_H-M   'P 1'
#
loop_
_entity.id
_entity.type
_entity.pdbx_description
1 polymer ?
#
loop_
_entity_poly.entity_id
_entity_poly.type
_entity_poly.pdbx_seq_one_letter_code
_entity_poly.pdbx_strand_id
1 'polypeptide(L)'
;MMIPPILVPGWLYSLYKSSFLAIETTPPDRLAINSPNPPIISLTATAMSSKPIKVGVVGLSSTGWAARAIAPGLINTPSFSLTAVSTTSAASAEASAKKYSDLIGHPVKAFHGDASGIANDKDVDLVAVAVKAPSHKEVALKIIEAGKDIFVEWPVGANSKDTNEIAAAAKSKGVKALVGLQGRHSTTARKVKEILESGKIGQVRSSTIIALAPREFGFWGPVVGEQKLYAVHANAGATLLSIGVGHLFDTFTYLLGDLATVSATTTQHYTSATVVDDDNKPTGKTVNPDAPDQIAFTGLFKSGAISSTIFRAGLPSSKGRKQFLWEIDGEDGSIRLESDAIGSSFINISNPSLYLNGELVDVPQASGPSDNITSAWEAFAQGEGYATLEDAVRIHQILDAVTESAQEGRAVHLIMPRTSLDRKDTLSKRLEELVQAQAATPNSPNELEKLEKQIKAVQRELCSLHNSDAPISTLPDEVLAMVFEEGMVPKGDRCRFGSLVSHVTHHWRSVALATPQLWSEIVWSKPCTAQEIERVSTFLSRTRTSPVEINFRPGYSATGKIPSEFLQLVYNHMSHCVHISIWDSDSRYLSIVLEGLTCHQAPMLRSIVLGIGREYYEPRPVLTAHLSPFEAPLLTTAHLSWIHASDLALCLPAFENLTSLKLTYLHINDREEKECVSFKDTLMAMPRLYCLDLQLGMGVGSFGLYEVFLHTIESLRIEACHGALGGVINSIHAKSLTTLCLVRRDDFEETRLAGEENWASQFPSLQHLVLENGIQEPQDIAVIARRFPSIKRLTYGLSWRRQTEHIEQVLDSICLAVKHDDHGSGVSTPHTNIGRPVVPWPKLDTIALAALDDTDTSITMLYERISKLRNAGYRIRKLKLPKKVFARAGEGIERLQSIVDLEEYSVDWPTVPYDR
;
A
#
# COMPACT_ATOMS: atom_id res chain seq x y z
N MET A 1 19.02 10.20 19.13
CA MET A 1 18.93 8.72 19.05
C MET A 1 18.76 8.35 17.58
N MET A 2 19.72 7.62 17.00
CA MET A 2 19.67 7.17 15.59
C MET A 2 18.74 5.95 15.46
N ILE A 3 17.77 6.04 14.55
CA ILE A 3 16.91 4.95 14.06
C ILE A 3 16.99 5.00 12.51
N PRO A 4 17.01 3.86 11.78
CA PRO A 4 17.51 3.77 10.40
C PRO A 4 16.61 4.46 9.36
N PRO A 5 17.14 4.78 8.17
CA PRO A 5 16.40 5.47 7.12
C PRO A 5 15.43 4.51 6.42
N ILE A 6 14.13 4.77 6.52
CA ILE A 6 13.13 4.18 5.63
C ILE A 6 13.24 4.88 4.26
N LEU A 7 13.45 4.05 3.24
CA LEU A 7 13.68 4.41 1.85
C LEU A 7 12.56 5.29 1.26
N VAL A 8 12.84 6.58 1.08
CA VAL A 8 12.16 7.44 0.09
C VAL A 8 13.14 7.65 -1.06
N PRO A 9 12.88 7.13 -2.27
CA PRO A 9 13.83 7.28 -3.37
C PRO A 9 13.86 8.73 -3.89
N GLY A 10 15.06 9.31 -3.98
CA GLY A 10 15.35 10.74 -4.24
C GLY A 10 15.01 11.29 -5.65
N TRP A 11 14.28 10.56 -6.49
CA TRP A 11 13.92 11.00 -7.85
C TRP A 11 12.79 12.04 -7.88
N LEU A 12 12.00 12.19 -6.81
CA LEU A 12 10.93 13.19 -6.72
C LEU A 12 11.43 14.63 -6.58
N TYR A 13 12.70 14.86 -6.21
CA TYR A 13 13.24 16.21 -5.97
C TYR A 13 13.91 16.83 -7.22
N SER A 14 14.23 16.02 -8.25
CA SER A 14 15.01 16.47 -9.41
C SER A 14 14.18 17.05 -10.56
N LEU A 15 12.85 16.90 -10.57
CA LEU A 15 11.99 17.26 -11.71
C LEU A 15 11.50 18.72 -11.71
N TYR A 16 11.87 19.53 -10.72
CA TYR A 16 11.29 20.88 -10.55
C TYR A 16 12.18 22.04 -11.05
N LYS A 17 13.37 21.79 -11.65
CA LYS A 17 14.38 22.85 -11.83
C LYS A 17 14.96 23.08 -13.23
N SER A 18 14.41 22.52 -14.30
CA SER A 18 15.01 22.69 -15.63
C SER A 18 13.98 23.01 -16.73
N SER A 19 13.41 24.21 -16.65
CA SER A 19 12.67 24.85 -17.74
C SER A 19 13.13 26.30 -17.85
N PHE A 20 14.18 26.61 -18.63
CA PHE A 20 14.50 27.94 -19.20
C PHE A 20 15.85 27.87 -19.94
N LEU A 21 15.85 27.85 -21.29
CA LEU A 21 16.65 28.75 -22.16
C LEU A 21 16.45 28.48 -23.67
N ALA A 22 16.18 29.58 -24.38
CA ALA A 22 16.52 30.04 -25.74
C ALA A 22 16.85 29.07 -26.91
N ILE A 23 15.95 29.19 -27.91
CA ILE A 23 16.06 29.31 -29.38
C ILE A 23 17.46 29.57 -29.99
N GLU A 24 17.83 28.83 -31.06
CA GLU A 24 18.39 29.39 -32.32
C GLU A 24 18.39 28.40 -33.50
N THR A 25 18.41 28.97 -34.71
CA THR A 25 17.87 28.54 -36.01
C THR A 25 18.85 27.83 -36.98
N THR A 26 18.39 26.85 -37.80
CA THR A 26 18.40 26.86 -39.30
C THR A 26 18.06 25.47 -39.93
N PRO A 27 17.55 25.39 -41.20
CA PRO A 27 16.80 24.25 -41.75
C PRO A 27 17.50 23.61 -43.01
N PRO A 28 16.81 22.87 -43.91
CA PRO A 28 16.85 21.41 -44.02
C PRO A 28 17.35 20.90 -45.40
N ASP A 29 17.46 19.58 -45.60
CA ASP A 29 17.34 19.02 -46.95
C ASP A 29 16.62 17.67 -47.00
N ARG A 30 15.68 17.60 -47.95
CA ARG A 30 14.81 16.48 -48.29
C ARG A 30 15.49 15.57 -49.31
N LEU A 31 15.42 14.26 -49.13
CA LEU A 31 15.31 13.32 -50.25
C LEU A 31 14.28 12.23 -49.90
N ALA A 32 13.19 12.24 -50.66
CA ALA A 32 12.26 11.13 -50.80
C ALA A 32 12.92 9.98 -51.57
N ILE A 33 12.43 8.74 -51.42
CA ILE A 33 12.11 7.80 -52.51
C ILE A 33 11.44 6.54 -51.91
N ASN A 34 10.19 6.34 -52.33
CA ASN A 34 9.42 5.12 -52.63
C ASN A 34 9.83 3.72 -52.10
N SER A 35 8.81 3.07 -51.52
CA SER A 35 8.43 1.64 -51.41
C SER A 35 8.91 0.72 -52.57
N PRO A 36 8.94 -0.64 -52.49
CA PRO A 36 7.97 -1.52 -51.81
C PRO A 36 8.47 -2.89 -51.25
N ASN A 37 7.55 -3.67 -50.67
CA ASN A 37 7.70 -5.05 -50.19
C ASN A 37 8.28 -6.05 -51.23
N PRO A 38 8.98 -7.11 -50.77
CA PRO A 38 9.11 -8.38 -51.49
C PRO A 38 8.46 -9.58 -50.76
N PRO A 39 8.33 -10.74 -51.43
CA PRO A 39 7.15 -11.61 -51.35
C PRO A 39 7.37 -12.99 -50.70
N ILE A 40 6.23 -13.71 -50.60
CA ILE A 40 6.03 -15.11 -50.18
C ILE A 40 6.81 -16.08 -51.09
N ILE A 41 7.49 -17.08 -50.49
CA ILE A 41 8.19 -18.16 -51.20
C ILE A 41 7.56 -19.54 -50.88
N SER A 42 7.39 -20.31 -51.95
CA SER A 42 6.86 -21.66 -52.05
C SER A 42 7.83 -22.75 -51.56
N LEU A 43 7.28 -23.78 -50.91
CA LEU A 43 7.98 -24.99 -50.44
C LEU A 43 8.42 -25.89 -51.60
N THR A 44 9.73 -26.03 -51.77
CA THR A 44 10.33 -27.23 -52.37
C THR A 44 11.38 -27.78 -51.41
N ALA A 45 11.27 -29.07 -51.11
CA ALA A 45 12.12 -29.80 -50.20
C ALA A 45 13.59 -29.66 -50.59
N THR A 46 14.36 -28.98 -49.76
CA THR A 46 15.82 -29.00 -49.81
C THR A 46 16.30 -29.95 -48.73
N ALA A 47 16.74 -31.14 -49.12
CA ALA A 47 17.39 -32.09 -48.22
C ALA A 47 18.67 -31.46 -47.67
N MET A 48 18.68 -31.05 -46.40
CA MET A 48 19.91 -30.69 -45.71
C MET A 48 20.61 -31.97 -45.25
N SER A 49 21.73 -32.24 -45.91
CA SER A 49 22.80 -33.18 -45.55
C SER A 49 23.35 -32.87 -44.14
N SER A 50 22.68 -33.33 -43.09
CA SER A 50 23.24 -33.45 -41.74
C SER A 50 23.33 -34.93 -41.37
N LYS A 51 24.36 -35.33 -40.62
CA LYS A 51 24.48 -36.72 -40.15
C LYS A 51 23.30 -37.03 -39.21
N PRO A 52 22.70 -38.24 -39.28
CA PRO A 52 21.63 -38.63 -38.36
C PRO A 52 22.08 -38.47 -36.90
N ILE A 53 21.21 -37.94 -36.05
CA ILE A 53 21.44 -37.82 -34.61
C ILE A 53 21.45 -39.24 -34.02
N LYS A 54 22.55 -39.64 -33.39
CA LYS A 54 22.65 -40.97 -32.78
C LYS A 54 21.94 -40.98 -31.42
N VAL A 55 20.93 -41.81 -31.28
CA VAL A 55 20.04 -41.83 -30.12
C VAL A 55 20.26 -43.08 -29.27
N GLY A 56 20.47 -42.88 -27.98
CA GLY A 56 20.33 -43.89 -26.95
C GLY A 56 18.96 -43.83 -26.29
N VAL A 57 18.33 -44.96 -25.92
CA VAL A 57 17.03 -44.94 -25.22
C VAL A 57 17.10 -45.68 -23.89
N VAL A 58 16.83 -44.98 -22.79
CA VAL A 58 16.64 -45.55 -21.45
C VAL A 58 15.16 -45.85 -21.24
N GLY A 59 14.84 -47.12 -20.95
CA GLY A 59 13.46 -47.60 -20.77
C GLY A 59 12.86 -48.31 -21.98
N LEU A 60 13.62 -48.47 -23.07
CA LEU A 60 13.18 -49.22 -24.25
C LEU A 60 13.34 -50.73 -24.05
N SER A 61 12.35 -51.38 -23.46
CA SER A 61 12.24 -52.84 -23.49
C SER A 61 11.70 -53.32 -24.84
N SER A 62 11.64 -54.64 -25.05
CA SER A 62 11.09 -55.23 -26.28
C SER A 62 9.60 -54.94 -26.49
N THR A 63 8.89 -54.51 -25.45
CA THR A 63 7.45 -54.19 -25.41
C THR A 63 7.22 -52.84 -24.69
N GLY A 64 5.97 -52.48 -24.37
CA GLY A 64 5.68 -51.31 -23.53
C GLY A 64 5.47 -49.99 -24.30
N TRP A 65 5.57 -48.86 -23.59
CA TRP A 65 5.31 -47.52 -24.15
C TRP A 65 6.37 -47.10 -25.15
N ALA A 66 7.64 -47.09 -24.75
CA ALA A 66 8.74 -46.67 -25.61
C ALA A 66 8.80 -47.47 -26.92
N ALA A 67 8.54 -48.79 -26.87
CA ALA A 67 8.51 -49.63 -28.05
C ALA A 67 7.36 -49.30 -29.04
N ARG A 68 6.23 -48.82 -28.53
CA ARG A 68 5.03 -48.48 -29.34
C ARG A 68 5.02 -47.03 -29.82
N ALA A 69 5.56 -46.10 -29.03
CA ALA A 69 5.36 -44.67 -29.22
C ALA A 69 6.65 -43.94 -29.62
N ILE A 70 7.81 -44.33 -29.07
CA ILE A 70 9.09 -43.62 -29.28
C ILE A 70 9.92 -44.30 -30.37
N ALA A 71 10.13 -45.62 -30.25
CA ALA A 71 11.00 -46.37 -31.16
C ALA A 71 10.62 -46.23 -32.65
N PRO A 72 9.32 -46.23 -33.06
CA PRO A 72 8.97 -46.06 -34.47
C PRO A 72 9.53 -44.77 -35.09
N GLY A 73 9.52 -43.66 -34.35
CA GLY A 73 10.04 -42.38 -34.84
C GLY A 73 11.57 -42.37 -34.98
N LEU A 74 12.28 -43.19 -34.19
CA LEU A 74 13.74 -43.27 -34.22
C LEU A 74 14.29 -44.23 -35.29
N ILE A 75 13.48 -45.18 -35.76
CA ILE A 75 13.91 -46.20 -36.73
C ILE A 75 13.34 -45.99 -38.13
N ASN A 76 12.25 -45.22 -38.26
CA ASN A 76 11.58 -44.99 -39.55
C ASN A 76 11.86 -43.61 -40.16
N THR A 77 12.72 -42.80 -39.54
CA THR A 77 13.07 -41.46 -40.03
C THR A 77 14.57 -41.36 -40.34
N PRO A 78 14.98 -40.55 -41.33
CA PRO A 78 16.40 -40.39 -41.68
C PRO A 78 17.15 -39.46 -40.71
N SER A 79 16.43 -38.66 -39.91
CA SER A 79 16.99 -37.66 -39.00
C SER A 79 17.66 -38.29 -37.76
N PHE A 80 17.32 -39.54 -37.45
CA PHE A 80 17.76 -40.24 -36.23
C PHE A 80 18.32 -41.63 -36.54
N SER A 81 19.19 -42.12 -35.66
CA SER A 81 19.70 -43.50 -35.69
C SER A 81 19.77 -44.05 -34.28
N LEU A 82 19.04 -45.12 -34.00
CA LEU A 82 19.04 -45.79 -32.69
C LEU A 82 20.35 -46.57 -32.49
N THR A 83 21.26 -46.10 -31.64
CA THR A 83 22.59 -46.71 -31.44
C THR A 83 22.73 -47.49 -30.14
N ALA A 84 21.91 -47.20 -29.14
CA ALA A 84 22.00 -47.85 -27.84
C ALA A 84 20.63 -47.95 -27.14
N VAL A 85 20.48 -48.98 -26.30
CA VAL A 85 19.33 -49.13 -25.41
C VAL A 85 19.80 -49.40 -23.99
N SER A 86 19.05 -48.92 -23.01
CA SER A 86 19.27 -49.20 -21.60
C SER A 86 17.98 -49.65 -20.93
N THR A 87 18.01 -50.75 -20.19
CA THR A 87 16.87 -51.25 -19.40
C THR A 87 17.31 -51.67 -17.99
N THR A 88 16.38 -52.09 -17.14
CA THR A 88 16.65 -52.42 -15.74
C THR A 88 17.46 -53.71 -15.54
N SER A 89 17.48 -54.63 -16.51
CA SER A 89 18.23 -55.89 -16.44
C SER A 89 19.04 -56.15 -17.70
N ALA A 90 20.17 -56.84 -17.55
CA ALA A 90 21.02 -57.25 -18.67
C ALA A 90 20.23 -58.02 -19.74
N ALA A 91 19.43 -59.01 -19.32
CA ALA A 91 18.62 -59.82 -20.23
C ALA A 91 17.61 -59.00 -21.04
N SER A 92 16.93 -58.02 -20.42
CA SER A 92 16.00 -57.14 -21.13
C SER A 92 16.72 -56.19 -22.09
N ALA A 93 17.91 -55.70 -21.72
CA ALA A 93 18.71 -54.84 -22.57
C ALA A 93 19.24 -55.58 -23.80
N GLU A 94 19.75 -56.81 -23.62
CA GLU A 94 20.21 -57.68 -24.70
C GLU A 94 19.07 -58.04 -25.65
N ALA A 95 17.90 -58.41 -25.12
CA ALA A 95 16.73 -58.73 -25.94
C ALA A 95 16.25 -57.52 -26.76
N SER A 96 16.24 -56.33 -26.16
CA SER A 96 15.87 -55.09 -26.85
C SER A 96 16.91 -54.72 -27.92
N ALA A 97 18.19 -54.73 -27.58
CA ALA A 97 19.28 -54.45 -28.50
C ALA A 97 19.28 -55.40 -29.70
N LYS A 98 19.07 -56.70 -29.47
CA LYS A 98 18.94 -57.69 -30.54
C LYS A 98 17.76 -57.36 -31.46
N LYS A 99 16.57 -57.16 -30.88
CA LYS A 99 15.35 -56.83 -31.65
C LYS A 99 15.58 -55.62 -32.56
N TYR A 100 16.12 -54.53 -32.02
CA TYR A 100 16.30 -53.32 -32.81
C TYR A 100 17.47 -53.41 -33.80
N SER A 101 18.55 -54.14 -33.47
CA SER A 101 19.63 -54.43 -34.43
C SER A 101 19.11 -55.19 -35.65
N ASP A 102 18.26 -56.21 -35.42
CA ASP A 102 17.64 -57.00 -36.49
C ASP A 102 16.71 -56.14 -37.36
N LEU A 103 15.98 -55.19 -36.76
CA LEU A 103 15.04 -54.32 -37.46
C LEU A 103 15.72 -53.25 -38.34
N ILE A 104 16.83 -52.67 -37.87
CA ILE A 104 17.48 -51.51 -38.54
C ILE A 104 18.73 -51.89 -39.33
N GLY A 105 19.19 -53.14 -39.23
CA GLY A 105 20.33 -53.64 -40.00
C GLY A 105 21.70 -53.14 -39.55
N HIS A 106 21.81 -52.55 -38.36
CA HIS A 106 23.09 -52.18 -37.74
C HIS A 106 23.11 -52.48 -36.23
N PRO A 107 24.30 -52.67 -35.61
CA PRO A 107 24.36 -52.99 -34.18
C PRO A 107 23.80 -51.89 -33.28
N VAL A 108 22.98 -52.30 -32.31
CA VAL A 108 22.51 -51.49 -31.17
C VAL A 108 23.19 -52.01 -29.91
N LYS A 109 23.82 -51.12 -29.14
CA LYS A 109 24.51 -51.49 -27.90
C LYS A 109 23.52 -51.69 -26.74
N ALA A 110 23.77 -52.71 -25.92
CA ALA A 110 22.97 -53.01 -24.73
C ALA A 110 23.65 -52.47 -23.48
N PHE A 111 22.93 -51.64 -22.71
CA PHE A 111 23.33 -51.16 -21.39
C PHE A 111 22.27 -51.54 -20.34
N HIS A 112 22.65 -51.62 -19.07
CA HIS A 112 21.68 -51.81 -17.98
C HIS A 112 22.12 -51.07 -16.72
N GLY A 113 21.19 -50.92 -15.77
CA GLY A 113 21.45 -50.24 -14.50
C GLY A 113 21.09 -48.75 -14.55
N ASP A 114 22.00 -47.91 -14.10
CA ASP A 114 21.70 -46.56 -13.60
C ASP A 114 21.84 -45.43 -14.64
N ALA A 115 21.82 -45.79 -15.93
CA ALA A 115 22.05 -44.94 -17.11
C ALA A 115 23.49 -44.43 -17.34
N SER A 116 24.44 -44.66 -16.43
CA SER A 116 25.82 -44.17 -16.61
C SER A 116 26.52 -44.76 -17.85
N GLY A 117 26.25 -46.03 -18.18
CA GLY A 117 26.85 -46.70 -19.34
C GLY A 117 26.46 -46.04 -20.66
N ILE A 118 25.17 -45.75 -20.85
CA ILE A 118 24.67 -45.14 -22.09
C ILE A 118 25.01 -43.64 -22.16
N ALA A 119 25.02 -42.93 -21.03
CA ALA A 119 25.39 -41.52 -20.97
C ALA A 119 26.86 -41.27 -21.36
N ASN A 120 27.75 -42.20 -21.01
CA ASN A 120 29.19 -42.09 -21.34
C ASN A 120 29.56 -42.65 -22.71
N ASP A 121 28.60 -43.18 -23.49
CA ASP A 121 28.88 -43.69 -24.82
C ASP A 121 29.20 -42.54 -25.80
N LYS A 122 30.33 -42.66 -26.49
CA LYS A 122 30.79 -41.69 -27.49
C LYS A 122 30.00 -41.77 -28.80
N ASP A 123 29.27 -42.87 -29.02
CA ASP A 123 28.39 -43.08 -30.18
C ASP A 123 26.93 -42.69 -29.92
N VAL A 124 26.66 -41.97 -28.83
CA VAL A 124 25.33 -41.44 -28.51
C VAL A 124 25.41 -39.92 -28.44
N ASP A 125 24.62 -39.23 -29.24
CA ASP A 125 24.52 -37.76 -29.26
C ASP A 125 23.41 -37.27 -28.34
N LEU A 126 22.27 -37.99 -28.33
CA LEU A 126 21.09 -37.70 -27.56
C LEU A 126 20.60 -38.95 -26.81
N VAL A 127 20.12 -38.79 -25.58
CA VAL A 127 19.49 -39.89 -24.82
C VAL A 127 18.00 -39.61 -24.56
N ALA A 128 17.14 -40.54 -24.99
CA ALA A 128 15.71 -40.54 -24.67
C ALA A 128 15.43 -41.24 -23.33
N VAL A 129 14.79 -40.52 -22.42
CA VAL A 129 14.39 -40.99 -21.08
C VAL A 129 12.90 -41.34 -21.11
N ALA A 130 12.62 -42.64 -21.15
CA ALA A 130 11.27 -43.21 -21.22
C ALA A 130 11.06 -44.27 -20.13
N VAL A 131 11.40 -43.90 -18.90
CA VAL A 131 11.20 -44.74 -17.70
C VAL A 131 9.90 -44.35 -16.99
N LYS A 132 9.62 -44.90 -15.80
CA LYS A 132 8.48 -44.45 -14.99
C LYS A 132 8.78 -43.05 -14.44
N ALA A 133 7.77 -42.17 -14.38
CA ALA A 133 7.92 -40.76 -13.97
C ALA A 133 8.75 -40.52 -12.69
N PRO A 134 8.61 -41.31 -11.61
CA PRO A 134 9.45 -41.14 -10.40
C PRO A 134 10.96 -41.25 -10.64
N SER A 135 11.37 -41.95 -11.70
CA SER A 135 12.77 -42.17 -12.04
C SER A 135 13.32 -41.17 -13.07
N HIS A 136 12.49 -40.26 -13.61
CA HIS A 136 12.93 -39.32 -14.65
C HIS A 136 14.07 -38.43 -14.18
N LYS A 137 13.96 -37.82 -12.98
CA LYS A 137 14.96 -36.88 -12.46
C LYS A 137 16.34 -37.49 -12.34
N GLU A 138 16.44 -38.65 -11.68
CA GLU A 138 17.74 -39.30 -11.48
C GLU A 138 18.41 -39.61 -12.82
N VAL A 139 17.65 -40.17 -13.77
CA VAL A 139 18.17 -40.55 -15.09
C VAL A 139 18.53 -39.31 -15.92
N ALA A 140 17.65 -38.31 -15.97
CA ALA A 140 17.86 -37.08 -16.75
C ALA A 140 19.09 -36.30 -16.26
N LEU A 141 19.26 -36.13 -14.94
CA LEU A 141 20.41 -35.40 -14.39
C LEU A 141 21.74 -36.08 -14.73
N LYS A 142 21.82 -37.41 -14.68
CA LYS A 142 23.04 -38.15 -15.06
C LYS A 142 23.40 -37.94 -16.54
N ILE A 143 22.40 -37.96 -17.41
CA ILE A 143 22.60 -37.74 -18.86
C ILE A 143 23.03 -36.30 -19.14
N ILE A 144 22.38 -35.32 -18.50
CA ILE A 144 22.71 -33.90 -18.60
C ILE A 144 24.14 -33.64 -18.10
N GLU A 145 24.54 -34.28 -17.01
CA GLU A 145 25.89 -34.15 -16.44
C GLU A 145 26.98 -34.58 -17.44
N ALA A 146 26.71 -35.66 -18.20
CA ALA A 146 27.53 -36.16 -19.29
C ALA A 146 27.50 -35.28 -20.56
N GLY A 147 26.69 -34.22 -20.59
CA GLY A 147 26.62 -33.25 -21.69
C GLY A 147 25.93 -33.76 -22.94
N LYS A 148 25.03 -34.75 -22.82
CA LYS A 148 24.23 -35.26 -23.94
C LYS A 148 22.93 -34.48 -24.07
N ASP A 149 22.47 -34.25 -25.29
CA ASP A 149 21.10 -33.77 -25.53
C ASP A 149 20.10 -34.80 -25.00
N ILE A 150 18.91 -34.36 -24.60
CA ILE A 150 17.93 -35.25 -23.98
C ILE A 150 16.56 -35.18 -24.65
N PHE A 151 15.88 -36.33 -24.69
CA PHE A 151 14.42 -36.39 -24.72
C PHE A 151 13.95 -36.86 -23.35
N VAL A 152 12.92 -36.26 -22.78
CA VAL A 152 12.32 -36.71 -21.53
C VAL A 152 10.81 -36.75 -21.66
N GLU A 153 10.20 -37.89 -21.36
CA GLU A 153 8.75 -38.02 -21.36
C GLU A 153 8.09 -37.06 -20.37
N TRP A 154 6.88 -36.61 -20.69
CA TRP A 154 6.09 -35.85 -19.75
C TRP A 154 5.49 -36.78 -18.68
N PRO A 155 5.47 -36.38 -17.39
CA PRO A 155 6.06 -35.17 -16.84
C PRO A 155 7.56 -35.27 -16.60
N VAL A 156 8.27 -34.17 -16.83
CA VAL A 156 9.75 -34.10 -16.77
C VAL A 156 10.28 -34.51 -15.39
N GLY A 157 9.80 -33.87 -14.33
CA GLY A 157 9.98 -34.30 -12.95
C GLY A 157 8.64 -34.68 -12.32
N ALA A 158 8.69 -35.35 -11.16
CA ALA A 158 7.48 -35.76 -10.46
C ALA A 158 6.65 -34.57 -9.95
N ASN A 159 7.29 -33.41 -9.80
CA ASN A 159 6.73 -32.15 -9.36
C ASN A 159 7.50 -30.98 -10.01
N SER A 160 7.05 -29.77 -9.74
CA SER A 160 7.65 -28.53 -10.24
C SER A 160 9.08 -28.32 -9.76
N LYS A 161 9.41 -28.65 -8.50
CA LYS A 161 10.78 -28.57 -7.97
C LYS A 161 11.74 -29.44 -8.77
N ASP A 162 11.39 -30.71 -8.98
CA ASP A 162 12.20 -31.65 -9.75
C ASP A 162 12.38 -31.18 -11.20
N THR A 163 11.31 -30.67 -11.82
CA THR A 163 11.36 -30.15 -13.19
C THR A 163 12.26 -28.91 -13.30
N ASN A 164 12.19 -27.99 -12.33
CA ASN A 164 13.07 -26.82 -12.28
C ASN A 164 14.54 -27.20 -12.10
N GLU A 165 14.84 -28.20 -11.27
CA GLU A 165 16.20 -28.70 -11.10
C GLU A 165 16.77 -29.30 -12.41
N ILE A 166 15.96 -30.08 -13.13
CA ILE A 166 16.35 -30.64 -14.44
C ILE A 166 16.56 -29.53 -15.46
N ALA A 167 15.64 -28.55 -15.54
CA ALA A 167 15.75 -27.39 -16.43
C ALA A 167 17.01 -26.56 -16.14
N ALA A 168 17.30 -26.28 -14.87
CA ALA A 168 18.47 -25.54 -14.45
C ALA A 168 19.78 -26.29 -14.79
N ALA A 169 19.81 -27.61 -14.56
CA ALA A 169 20.96 -28.44 -14.90
C ALA A 169 21.24 -28.42 -16.42
N ALA A 170 20.20 -28.64 -17.23
CA ALA A 170 20.30 -28.63 -18.70
C ALA A 170 20.80 -27.28 -19.22
N LYS A 171 20.23 -26.17 -18.70
CA LYS A 171 20.65 -24.81 -19.04
C LYS A 171 22.11 -24.55 -18.66
N SER A 172 22.55 -24.96 -17.47
CA SER A 172 23.95 -24.74 -17.03
C SER A 172 24.97 -25.49 -17.89
N LYS A 173 24.58 -26.64 -18.45
CA LYS A 173 25.42 -27.49 -19.29
C LYS A 173 25.31 -27.15 -20.79
N GLY A 174 24.38 -26.29 -21.18
CA GLY A 174 24.10 -25.98 -22.58
C GLY A 174 23.48 -27.16 -23.35
N VAL A 175 22.81 -28.07 -22.64
CA VAL A 175 22.17 -29.27 -23.18
C VAL A 175 20.81 -28.91 -23.76
N LYS A 176 20.50 -29.37 -24.98
CA LYS A 176 19.16 -29.23 -25.57
C LYS A 176 18.25 -30.33 -25.09
N ALA A 177 16.96 -30.01 -24.92
CA ALA A 177 15.99 -30.92 -24.38
C ALA A 177 14.65 -30.86 -25.13
N LEU A 178 14.22 -32.02 -25.63
CA LEU A 178 12.86 -32.26 -26.14
C LEU A 178 12.01 -32.85 -25.01
N VAL A 179 10.85 -32.27 -24.74
CA VAL A 179 9.88 -32.82 -23.78
C VAL A 179 8.78 -33.56 -24.52
N GLY A 180 8.35 -34.71 -23.96
CA GLY A 180 7.21 -35.52 -24.43
C GLY A 180 5.84 -34.84 -24.27
N LEU A 181 5.68 -33.63 -24.82
CA LEU A 181 4.44 -32.87 -24.89
C LEU A 181 3.95 -32.83 -26.35
N GLN A 182 3.78 -34.02 -26.94
CA GLN A 182 3.50 -34.19 -28.36
C GLN A 182 2.09 -33.75 -28.81
N GLY A 183 1.22 -33.30 -27.90
CA GLY A 183 -0.13 -32.81 -28.22
C GLY A 183 -0.15 -31.68 -29.25
N ARG A 184 0.88 -30.81 -29.22
CA ARG A 184 1.08 -29.72 -30.19
C ARG A 184 1.22 -30.21 -31.64
N HIS A 185 1.66 -31.45 -31.83
CA HIS A 185 1.90 -32.05 -33.14
C HIS A 185 0.71 -32.87 -33.67
N SER A 186 -0.34 -33.06 -32.86
CA SER A 186 -1.60 -33.63 -33.33
C SER A 186 -2.07 -32.90 -34.60
N THR A 187 -2.45 -33.66 -35.62
CA THR A 187 -3.01 -33.10 -36.86
C THR A 187 -4.27 -32.30 -36.54
N THR A 188 -5.10 -32.76 -35.60
CA THR A 188 -6.26 -32.03 -35.12
C THR A 188 -5.88 -30.73 -34.40
N ALA A 189 -4.92 -30.76 -33.46
CA ALA A 189 -4.49 -29.55 -32.76
C ALA A 189 -3.89 -28.51 -33.73
N ARG A 190 -3.04 -28.95 -34.67
CA ARG A 190 -2.50 -28.08 -35.72
C ARG A 190 -3.60 -27.49 -36.59
N LYS A 191 -4.62 -28.28 -36.95
CA LYS A 191 -5.74 -27.77 -37.73
C LYS A 191 -6.56 -26.73 -36.97
N VAL A 192 -6.79 -26.94 -35.67
CA VAL A 192 -7.43 -25.93 -34.80
C VAL A 192 -6.60 -24.66 -34.78
N LYS A 193 -5.27 -24.77 -34.63
CA LYS A 193 -4.37 -23.61 -34.65
C LYS A 193 -4.48 -22.83 -35.97
N GLU A 194 -4.46 -23.52 -37.11
CA GLU A 194 -4.66 -22.90 -38.43
C GLU A 194 -5.99 -22.13 -38.51
N ILE A 195 -7.08 -22.73 -38.00
CA ILE A 195 -8.41 -22.08 -37.99
C ILE A 195 -8.39 -20.82 -37.13
N LEU A 196 -7.83 -20.91 -35.92
CA LEU A 196 -7.70 -19.77 -34.99
C LEU A 196 -6.86 -18.65 -35.60
N GLU A 197 -5.69 -18.96 -36.16
CA GLU A 197 -4.78 -17.99 -36.77
C GLU A 197 -5.34 -17.37 -38.04
N SER A 198 -6.21 -18.08 -38.77
CA SER A 198 -6.92 -17.52 -39.94
C SER A 198 -8.01 -16.51 -39.59
N GLY A 199 -8.38 -16.38 -38.30
CA GLY A 199 -9.43 -15.46 -37.85
C GLY A 199 -10.86 -15.92 -38.16
N LYS A 200 -11.05 -17.17 -38.61
CA LYS A 200 -12.36 -17.71 -39.04
C LYS A 200 -13.47 -17.69 -37.99
N ILE A 201 -13.11 -17.64 -36.70
CA ILE A 201 -14.08 -17.54 -35.60
C ILE A 201 -13.98 -16.21 -34.85
N GLY A 202 -13.25 -15.22 -35.36
CA GLY A 202 -13.02 -13.94 -34.67
C GLY A 202 -12.20 -14.10 -33.38
N GLN A 203 -12.35 -13.16 -32.43
CA GLN A 203 -11.68 -13.25 -31.14
C GLN A 203 -12.30 -14.35 -30.28
N VAL A 204 -11.47 -15.25 -29.72
CA VAL A 204 -11.94 -16.26 -28.76
C VAL A 204 -12.53 -15.58 -27.52
N ARG A 205 -13.74 -15.99 -27.13
CA ARG A 205 -14.50 -15.48 -25.97
C ARG A 205 -14.56 -16.50 -24.85
N SER A 206 -14.77 -17.76 -25.17
CA SER A 206 -14.87 -18.82 -24.16
C SER A 206 -14.34 -20.16 -24.65
N SER A 207 -13.97 -21.03 -23.69
CA SER A 207 -13.66 -22.41 -23.97
C SER A 207 -14.18 -23.36 -22.89
N THR A 208 -14.81 -24.46 -23.29
CA THR A 208 -15.37 -25.46 -22.38
C THR A 208 -14.79 -26.83 -22.69
N ILE A 209 -14.28 -27.52 -21.67
CA ILE A 209 -13.72 -28.88 -21.82
C ILE A 209 -14.38 -29.86 -20.86
N ILE A 210 -14.78 -31.00 -21.38
CA ILE A 210 -15.22 -32.17 -20.63
C ILE A 210 -14.35 -33.35 -21.05
N ALA A 211 -13.51 -33.82 -20.13
CA ALA A 211 -12.60 -34.94 -20.35
C ALA A 211 -12.86 -36.08 -19.36
N LEU A 212 -12.68 -37.31 -19.83
CA LEU A 212 -12.80 -38.53 -19.04
C LEU A 212 -11.63 -39.47 -19.36
N ALA A 213 -10.91 -39.89 -18.32
CA ALA A 213 -10.08 -41.09 -18.33
C ALA A 213 -10.93 -42.25 -17.79
N PRO A 214 -11.59 -43.05 -18.64
CA PRO A 214 -12.61 -43.97 -18.17
C PRO A 214 -11.99 -45.16 -17.43
N ARG A 215 -12.81 -45.90 -16.67
CA ARG A 215 -12.37 -47.05 -15.85
C ARG A 215 -11.57 -48.07 -16.65
N GLU A 216 -11.94 -48.31 -17.91
CA GLU A 216 -11.29 -49.26 -18.81
C GLU A 216 -9.83 -48.86 -19.15
N PHE A 217 -9.47 -47.59 -18.92
CA PHE A 217 -8.10 -47.13 -19.05
C PHE A 217 -7.18 -47.69 -17.95
N GLY A 218 -7.74 -48.07 -16.79
CA GLY A 218 -7.05 -48.83 -15.74
C GLY A 218 -5.88 -48.13 -15.06
N PHE A 219 -5.80 -46.79 -15.11
CA PHE A 219 -4.78 -45.98 -14.43
C PHE A 219 -5.30 -45.38 -13.12
N TRP A 220 -6.48 -44.75 -13.16
CA TRP A 220 -7.07 -44.05 -12.02
C TRP A 220 -8.56 -44.38 -11.95
N GLY A 221 -9.02 -44.85 -10.78
CA GLY A 221 -10.39 -45.29 -10.58
C GLY A 221 -10.51 -46.50 -9.66
N PRO A 222 -11.64 -47.23 -9.70
CA PRO A 222 -11.89 -48.38 -8.83
C PRO A 222 -11.09 -49.63 -9.24
N VAL A 223 -10.40 -49.60 -10.38
CA VAL A 223 -9.58 -50.68 -10.90
C VAL A 223 -8.28 -50.11 -11.48
N VAL A 224 -7.15 -50.71 -11.12
CA VAL A 224 -5.81 -50.32 -11.59
C VAL A 224 -5.04 -51.54 -12.07
N GLY A 225 -4.40 -51.46 -13.24
CA GLY A 225 -3.54 -52.55 -13.73
C GLY A 225 -2.23 -52.65 -12.94
N GLU A 226 -1.72 -53.87 -12.72
CA GLU A 226 -0.51 -54.09 -11.89
C GLU A 226 0.71 -53.28 -12.37
N GLN A 227 0.91 -53.15 -13.68
CA GLN A 227 2.01 -52.37 -14.27
C GLN A 227 1.87 -50.85 -14.05
N LYS A 228 0.68 -50.37 -13.67
CA LYS A 228 0.32 -48.95 -13.51
C LYS A 228 0.27 -48.51 -12.06
N LEU A 229 0.63 -49.38 -11.11
CA LEU A 229 0.64 -49.05 -9.68
C LEU A 229 1.53 -47.85 -9.32
N TYR A 230 2.51 -47.50 -10.15
CA TYR A 230 3.31 -46.29 -9.96
C TYR A 230 2.51 -44.98 -10.14
N ALA A 231 1.29 -45.03 -10.68
CA ALA A 231 0.46 -43.87 -11.03
C ALA A 231 -0.63 -43.55 -9.98
N VAL A 232 -0.69 -44.31 -8.87
CA VAL A 232 -1.77 -44.18 -7.87
C VAL A 232 -1.45 -43.22 -6.74
N HIS A 233 -0.17 -42.86 -6.58
CA HIS A 233 0.29 -41.98 -5.52
C HIS A 233 0.56 -40.55 -6.03
N ALA A 234 0.14 -39.55 -5.26
CA ALA A 234 0.17 -38.14 -5.59
C ALA A 234 1.60 -37.64 -5.82
N ASN A 235 2.55 -38.16 -5.05
CA ASN A 235 3.97 -37.81 -5.15
C ASN A 235 4.72 -38.52 -6.28
N ALA A 236 4.09 -39.46 -6.99
CA ALA A 236 4.76 -40.24 -8.03
C ALA A 236 4.87 -39.50 -9.37
N GLY A 237 4.25 -38.32 -9.49
CA GLY A 237 4.26 -37.55 -10.74
C GLY A 237 3.47 -38.17 -11.87
N ALA A 238 2.72 -39.25 -11.63
CA ALA A 238 1.95 -39.96 -12.66
C ALA A 238 0.44 -39.95 -12.35
N THR A 239 -0.10 -38.81 -11.93
CA THR A 239 -1.50 -38.66 -11.52
C THR A 239 -2.40 -38.20 -12.67
N LEU A 240 -3.71 -38.20 -12.46
CA LEU A 240 -4.66 -37.59 -13.39
C LEU A 240 -4.34 -36.10 -13.64
N LEU A 241 -3.91 -35.39 -12.60
CA LEU A 241 -3.52 -33.99 -12.68
C LEU A 241 -2.22 -33.82 -13.50
N SER A 242 -1.16 -34.55 -13.16
CA SER A 242 0.12 -34.38 -13.83
C SER A 242 0.11 -34.91 -15.25
N ILE A 243 -0.43 -36.10 -15.51
CA ILE A 243 -0.46 -36.70 -16.87
C ILE A 243 -1.65 -36.18 -17.66
N GLY A 244 -2.87 -36.39 -17.17
CA GLY A 244 -4.10 -36.05 -17.90
C GLY A 244 -4.24 -34.55 -18.13
N VAL A 245 -4.32 -33.80 -17.03
CA VAL A 245 -4.48 -32.33 -17.11
C VAL A 245 -3.21 -31.66 -17.63
N GLY A 246 -2.01 -32.18 -17.30
CA GLY A 246 -0.74 -31.63 -17.82
C GLY A 246 -0.63 -31.67 -19.35
N HIS A 247 -0.90 -32.82 -19.99
CA HIS A 247 -0.92 -32.90 -21.46
C HIS A 247 -2.01 -32.02 -22.08
N LEU A 248 -3.17 -31.96 -21.44
CA LEU A 248 -4.26 -31.07 -21.87
C LEU A 248 -3.81 -29.61 -21.81
N PHE A 249 -3.20 -29.16 -20.70
CA PHE A 249 -2.78 -27.77 -20.52
C PHE A 249 -1.71 -27.32 -21.49
N ASP A 250 -0.80 -28.20 -21.86
CA ASP A 250 0.16 -27.90 -22.92
C ASP A 250 -0.54 -27.57 -24.24
N THR A 251 -1.43 -28.47 -24.71
CA THR A 251 -2.17 -28.27 -25.95
C THR A 251 -3.11 -27.06 -25.85
N PHE A 252 -3.73 -26.87 -24.69
CA PHE A 252 -4.65 -25.78 -24.38
C PHE A 252 -3.97 -24.42 -24.46
N THR A 253 -2.82 -24.24 -23.81
CA THR A 253 -2.07 -22.98 -23.85
C THR A 253 -1.36 -22.74 -25.18
N TYR A 254 -0.99 -23.81 -25.89
CA TYR A 254 -0.47 -23.73 -27.26
C TYR A 254 -1.49 -23.15 -28.25
N LEU A 255 -2.78 -23.48 -28.08
CA LEU A 255 -3.86 -23.03 -28.95
C LEU A 255 -4.45 -21.68 -28.54
N LEU A 256 -4.68 -21.48 -27.23
CA LEU A 256 -5.46 -20.34 -26.73
C LEU A 256 -4.62 -19.27 -26.03
N GLY A 257 -3.32 -19.51 -25.86
CA GLY A 257 -2.40 -18.62 -25.18
C GLY A 257 -2.31 -18.85 -23.67
N ASP A 258 -1.66 -17.92 -22.97
CA ASP A 258 -1.41 -18.06 -21.53
C ASP A 258 -2.64 -17.73 -20.68
N LEU A 259 -2.81 -18.50 -19.60
CA LEU A 259 -3.71 -18.15 -18.50
C LEU A 259 -3.13 -17.00 -17.66
N ALA A 260 -4.00 -16.10 -17.22
CA ALA A 260 -3.76 -15.03 -16.26
C ALA A 260 -4.16 -15.45 -14.84
N THR A 261 -5.27 -16.19 -14.69
CA THR A 261 -5.72 -16.74 -13.41
C THR A 261 -6.29 -18.15 -13.57
N VAL A 262 -6.29 -18.91 -12.48
CA VAL A 262 -6.96 -20.20 -12.36
C VAL A 262 -7.72 -20.29 -11.03
N SER A 263 -8.92 -20.87 -11.05
CA SER A 263 -9.70 -21.23 -9.87
C SER A 263 -10.10 -22.70 -9.97
N ALA A 264 -9.80 -23.53 -8.97
CA ALA A 264 -9.96 -24.98 -9.08
C ALA A 264 -10.70 -25.60 -7.90
N THR A 265 -11.25 -26.79 -8.12
CA THR A 265 -11.82 -27.68 -7.12
C THR A 265 -11.47 -29.10 -7.49
N THR A 266 -10.95 -29.85 -6.53
CA THR A 266 -10.55 -31.25 -6.73
C THR A 266 -11.16 -32.15 -5.66
N THR A 267 -11.48 -33.39 -6.02
CA THR A 267 -11.89 -34.40 -5.05
C THR A 267 -11.37 -35.78 -5.42
N GLN A 268 -11.24 -36.63 -4.42
CA GLN A 268 -10.89 -38.04 -4.54
C GLN A 268 -12.11 -38.85 -4.12
N HIS A 269 -12.71 -39.58 -5.06
CA HIS A 269 -13.81 -40.49 -4.78
C HIS A 269 -13.34 -41.93 -4.56
N TYR A 270 -12.26 -42.36 -5.22
CA TYR A 270 -11.73 -43.71 -5.12
C TYR A 270 -10.55 -43.76 -4.13
N THR A 271 -10.85 -44.07 -2.87
CA THR A 271 -9.85 -44.26 -1.80
C THR A 271 -9.30 -45.68 -1.73
N SER A 272 -9.88 -46.61 -2.49
CA SER A 272 -9.39 -47.98 -2.67
C SER A 272 -9.70 -48.48 -4.09
N ALA A 273 -8.76 -49.23 -4.68
CA ALA A 273 -8.87 -49.77 -6.03
C ALA A 273 -8.41 -51.24 -6.07
N THR A 274 -9.10 -52.04 -6.87
CA THR A 274 -8.73 -53.45 -7.12
C THR A 274 -7.62 -53.53 -8.15
N VAL A 275 -6.58 -54.31 -7.87
CA VAL A 275 -5.49 -54.54 -8.81
C VAL A 275 -5.85 -55.66 -9.78
N VAL A 276 -5.73 -55.41 -11.08
CA VAL A 276 -5.98 -56.39 -12.16
C VAL A 276 -4.71 -56.74 -12.93
N ASP A 277 -4.68 -57.96 -13.48
CA ASP A 277 -3.63 -58.42 -14.39
C ASP A 277 -3.83 -57.87 -15.82
N ASP A 278 -2.97 -58.29 -16.75
CA ASP A 278 -3.01 -57.85 -18.15
C ASP A 278 -4.27 -58.33 -18.90
N ASP A 279 -4.97 -59.35 -18.39
CA ASP A 279 -6.27 -59.83 -18.90
C ASP A 279 -7.46 -59.09 -18.26
N ASN A 280 -7.22 -58.04 -17.46
CA ASN A 280 -8.20 -57.34 -16.62
C ASN A 280 -8.88 -58.23 -15.56
N LYS A 281 -8.26 -59.33 -15.14
CA LYS A 281 -8.79 -60.19 -14.06
C LYS A 281 -8.29 -59.71 -12.70
N PRO A 282 -9.14 -59.69 -11.65
CA PRO A 282 -8.71 -59.32 -10.30
C PRO A 282 -7.60 -60.23 -9.78
N THR A 283 -6.52 -59.63 -9.28
CA THR A 283 -5.39 -60.34 -8.68
C THR A 283 -5.62 -60.72 -7.20
N GLY A 284 -6.71 -60.23 -6.61
CA GLY A 284 -6.98 -60.32 -5.17
C GLY A 284 -6.26 -59.26 -4.32
N LYS A 285 -5.38 -58.44 -4.92
CA LYS A 285 -4.73 -57.31 -4.25
C LYS A 285 -5.57 -56.04 -4.38
N THR A 286 -5.45 -55.14 -3.40
CA THR A 286 -6.00 -53.77 -3.44
C THR A 286 -4.89 -52.76 -3.23
N VAL A 287 -5.13 -51.54 -3.69
CA VAL A 287 -4.25 -50.38 -3.48
C VAL A 287 -5.09 -49.18 -3.03
N ASN A 288 -4.49 -48.25 -2.30
CA ASN A 288 -5.15 -47.04 -1.83
C ASN A 288 -4.55 -45.83 -2.56
N PRO A 289 -5.21 -45.33 -3.62
CA PRO A 289 -4.81 -44.07 -4.24
C PRO A 289 -4.93 -42.91 -3.24
N ASP A 290 -4.17 -41.84 -3.45
CA ASP A 290 -4.22 -40.60 -2.64
C ASP A 290 -4.23 -39.33 -3.53
N ALA A 291 -4.31 -39.50 -4.85
CA ALA A 291 -4.40 -38.42 -5.82
C ALA A 291 -5.88 -38.12 -6.19
N PRO A 292 -6.23 -36.86 -6.52
CA PRO A 292 -7.57 -36.52 -6.99
C PRO A 292 -7.95 -37.24 -8.29
N ASP A 293 -9.21 -37.65 -8.37
CA ASP A 293 -9.80 -38.33 -9.55
C ASP A 293 -10.92 -37.53 -10.22
N GLN A 294 -11.39 -36.44 -9.59
CA GLN A 294 -12.21 -35.41 -10.22
C GLN A 294 -11.52 -34.05 -10.07
N ILE A 295 -11.28 -33.37 -11.19
CA ILE A 295 -10.62 -32.07 -11.24
C ILE A 295 -11.50 -31.13 -12.05
N ALA A 296 -11.99 -30.07 -11.43
CA ALA A 296 -12.70 -28.99 -12.10
C ALA A 296 -11.91 -27.68 -11.94
N PHE A 297 -11.79 -26.90 -12.99
CA PHE A 297 -11.21 -25.56 -12.89
C PHE A 297 -11.84 -24.58 -13.87
N THR A 298 -11.80 -23.31 -13.51
CA THR A 298 -12.04 -22.18 -14.40
C THR A 298 -10.76 -21.37 -14.56
N GLY A 299 -10.59 -20.74 -15.71
CA GLY A 299 -9.40 -19.94 -16.00
C GLY A 299 -9.76 -18.66 -16.75
N LEU A 300 -9.00 -17.59 -16.51
CA LEU A 300 -9.03 -16.39 -17.34
C LEU A 300 -7.76 -16.35 -18.16
N PHE A 301 -7.86 -16.26 -19.48
CA PHE A 301 -6.71 -16.05 -20.36
C PHE A 301 -6.26 -14.59 -20.35
N LYS A 302 -4.99 -14.35 -20.68
CA LYS A 302 -4.48 -12.99 -20.89
C LYS A 302 -5.20 -12.24 -22.02
N SER A 303 -5.82 -12.96 -22.95
CA SER A 303 -6.68 -12.40 -24.00
C SER A 303 -8.03 -11.90 -23.48
N GLY A 304 -8.42 -12.23 -22.25
CA GLY A 304 -9.73 -11.97 -21.67
C GLY A 304 -10.74 -13.11 -21.88
N ALA A 305 -10.40 -14.15 -22.66
CA ALA A 305 -11.25 -15.32 -22.81
C ALA A 305 -11.36 -16.10 -21.49
N ILE A 306 -12.51 -16.70 -21.22
CA ILE A 306 -12.75 -17.50 -20.00
C ILE A 306 -12.79 -18.98 -20.37
N SER A 307 -12.24 -19.85 -19.53
CA SER A 307 -12.40 -21.29 -19.67
C SER A 307 -13.09 -21.94 -18.49
N SER A 308 -13.81 -23.02 -18.78
CA SER A 308 -14.32 -23.98 -17.80
C SER A 308 -13.90 -25.38 -18.22
N THR A 309 -13.38 -26.18 -17.29
CA THR A 309 -12.89 -27.53 -17.59
C THR A 309 -13.21 -28.49 -16.46
N ILE A 310 -13.62 -29.70 -16.82
CA ILE A 310 -13.71 -30.83 -15.90
C ILE A 310 -13.00 -32.05 -16.49
N PHE A 311 -12.03 -32.58 -15.75
CA PHE A 311 -11.32 -33.82 -16.05
C PHE A 311 -11.63 -34.85 -14.96
N ARG A 312 -12.18 -35.99 -15.37
CA ARG A 312 -12.68 -37.04 -14.48
C ARG A 312 -11.97 -38.36 -14.76
N ALA A 313 -11.84 -39.20 -13.75
CA ALA A 313 -11.35 -40.56 -13.91
C ALA A 313 -12.26 -41.62 -13.28
N GLY A 314 -12.06 -42.87 -13.69
CA GLY A 314 -12.62 -44.06 -13.04
C GLY A 314 -14.10 -44.35 -13.33
N LEU A 315 -14.78 -43.49 -14.08
CA LEU A 315 -16.17 -43.72 -14.48
C LEU A 315 -16.23 -44.68 -15.68
N PRO A 316 -17.23 -45.57 -15.77
CA PRO A 316 -17.36 -46.49 -16.89
C PRO A 316 -17.69 -45.74 -18.18
N SER A 317 -17.22 -46.31 -19.29
CA SER A 317 -17.67 -45.92 -20.61
C SER A 317 -19.12 -46.38 -20.82
N SER A 318 -19.94 -45.58 -21.50
CA SER A 318 -21.34 -45.94 -21.81
C SER A 318 -21.72 -45.45 -23.20
N LYS A 319 -22.64 -46.16 -23.86
CA LYS A 319 -23.14 -45.78 -25.19
C LYS A 319 -23.65 -44.32 -25.16
N GLY A 320 -23.18 -43.51 -26.10
CA GLY A 320 -23.57 -42.10 -26.25
C GLY A 320 -22.83 -41.12 -25.34
N ARG A 321 -21.97 -41.59 -24.42
CA ARG A 321 -21.15 -40.72 -23.58
C ARG A 321 -19.88 -40.30 -24.32
N LYS A 322 -19.68 -39.00 -24.49
CA LYS A 322 -18.41 -38.46 -24.97
C LYS A 322 -17.34 -38.61 -23.90
N GLN A 323 -16.20 -39.18 -24.29
CA GLN A 323 -14.99 -39.29 -23.48
C GLN A 323 -14.20 -37.98 -23.52
N PHE A 324 -14.32 -37.25 -24.63
CA PHE A 324 -13.75 -35.94 -24.83
C PHE A 324 -14.74 -35.04 -25.55
N LEU A 325 -14.92 -33.83 -25.04
CA LEU A 325 -15.63 -32.74 -25.68
C LEU A 325 -14.86 -31.45 -25.35
N TRP A 326 -14.47 -30.69 -26.37
CA TRP A 326 -13.85 -29.39 -26.21
C TRP A 326 -14.47 -28.39 -27.19
N GLU A 327 -15.11 -27.37 -26.65
CA GLU A 327 -15.69 -26.27 -27.40
C GLU A 327 -14.85 -24.99 -27.22
N ILE A 328 -14.65 -24.26 -28.32
CA ILE A 328 -13.96 -22.98 -28.37
C ILE A 328 -14.88 -22.03 -29.13
N ASP A 329 -15.39 -21.02 -28.45
CA ASP A 329 -16.33 -20.05 -29.01
C ASP A 329 -15.60 -18.73 -29.25
N GLY A 330 -15.72 -18.21 -30.46
CA GLY A 330 -15.30 -16.87 -30.82
C GLY A 330 -16.48 -16.00 -31.25
N GLU A 331 -16.19 -14.76 -31.62
CA GLU A 331 -17.20 -13.77 -32.04
C GLU A 331 -17.98 -14.20 -33.28
N ASP A 332 -17.30 -14.83 -34.23
CA ASP A 332 -17.82 -15.09 -35.58
C ASP A 332 -18.04 -16.59 -35.85
N GLY A 333 -17.80 -17.44 -34.85
CA GLY A 333 -17.95 -18.88 -35.02
C GLY A 333 -17.49 -19.70 -33.83
N SER A 334 -17.52 -21.02 -33.99
CA SER A 334 -17.11 -21.97 -32.95
C SER A 334 -16.38 -23.17 -33.52
N ILE A 335 -15.51 -23.74 -32.70
CA ILE A 335 -14.81 -25.00 -32.94
C ILE A 335 -15.29 -26.00 -31.90
N ARG A 336 -15.59 -27.22 -32.33
CA ARG A 336 -15.89 -28.34 -31.43
C ARG A 336 -15.00 -29.53 -31.77
N LEU A 337 -14.36 -30.07 -30.73
CA LEU A 337 -13.67 -31.35 -30.77
C LEU A 337 -14.46 -32.36 -29.97
N GLU A 338 -14.70 -33.56 -30.51
CA GLU A 338 -15.37 -34.62 -29.75
C GLU A 338 -14.88 -36.03 -30.09
N SER A 339 -14.98 -36.92 -29.10
CA SER A 339 -14.75 -38.35 -29.29
C SER A 339 -15.41 -39.18 -28.18
N ASP A 340 -15.84 -40.39 -28.53
CA ASP A 340 -16.33 -41.42 -27.62
C ASP A 340 -15.33 -42.57 -27.43
N ALA A 341 -14.20 -42.55 -28.14
CA ALA A 341 -13.18 -43.59 -28.05
C ALA A 341 -12.43 -43.55 -26.72
N ILE A 342 -12.07 -44.73 -26.19
CA ILE A 342 -11.26 -44.83 -24.97
C ILE A 342 -9.86 -44.26 -25.25
N GLY A 343 -9.40 -43.36 -24.36
CA GLY A 343 -8.12 -42.65 -24.52
C GLY A 343 -8.21 -41.37 -25.36
N SER A 344 -9.38 -41.03 -25.90
CA SER A 344 -9.56 -39.83 -26.73
C SER A 344 -9.48 -38.49 -25.99
N SER A 345 -9.55 -38.52 -24.66
CA SER A 345 -9.30 -37.35 -23.80
C SER A 345 -7.83 -36.92 -23.77
N PHE A 346 -6.96 -37.67 -24.44
CA PHE A 346 -5.53 -37.41 -24.58
C PHE A 346 -5.23 -37.11 -26.06
N ILE A 347 -5.32 -35.83 -26.44
CA ILE A 347 -5.02 -35.35 -27.81
C ILE A 347 -3.58 -35.71 -28.23
N ASN A 348 -2.69 -35.87 -27.25
CA ASN A 348 -1.31 -36.28 -27.48
C ASN A 348 -1.15 -37.71 -28.01
N ILE A 349 -2.15 -38.59 -27.87
CA ILE A 349 -2.10 -39.99 -28.36
C ILE A 349 -3.20 -40.33 -29.38
N SER A 350 -4.19 -39.45 -29.56
CA SER A 350 -5.34 -39.71 -30.42
C SER A 350 -5.95 -38.41 -30.93
N ASN A 351 -6.59 -38.46 -32.10
CA ASN A 351 -7.17 -37.28 -32.72
C ASN A 351 -8.71 -37.31 -32.59
N PRO A 352 -9.33 -36.34 -31.90
CA PRO A 352 -10.77 -36.22 -31.89
C PRO A 352 -11.30 -35.69 -33.23
N SER A 353 -12.58 -35.93 -33.50
CA SER A 353 -13.28 -35.33 -34.63
C SER A 353 -13.35 -33.82 -34.44
N LEU A 354 -13.09 -33.06 -35.51
CA LEU A 354 -13.07 -31.60 -35.50
C LEU A 354 -14.27 -31.06 -36.29
N TYR A 355 -14.99 -30.12 -35.68
CA TYR A 355 -16.07 -29.38 -36.31
C TYR A 355 -15.78 -27.88 -36.28
N LEU A 356 -16.09 -27.18 -37.37
CA LEU A 356 -16.06 -25.73 -37.49
C LEU A 356 -17.48 -25.27 -37.82
N ASN A 357 -18.08 -24.45 -36.95
CA ASN A 357 -19.45 -23.97 -37.10
C ASN A 357 -20.48 -25.11 -37.30
N GLY A 358 -20.22 -26.26 -36.67
CA GLY A 358 -21.06 -27.46 -36.78
C GLY A 358 -20.77 -28.36 -37.99
N GLU A 359 -19.93 -27.94 -38.92
CA GLU A 359 -19.52 -28.75 -40.07
C GLU A 359 -18.27 -29.56 -39.76
N LEU A 360 -18.28 -30.85 -40.11
CA LEU A 360 -17.13 -31.73 -39.92
C LEU A 360 -15.97 -31.28 -40.81
N VAL A 361 -14.80 -31.08 -40.20
CA VAL A 361 -13.56 -30.74 -40.89
C VAL A 361 -12.77 -32.02 -41.13
N ASP A 362 -12.37 -32.23 -42.38
CA ASP A 362 -11.50 -33.35 -42.72
C ASP A 362 -10.09 -33.13 -42.15
N VAL A 363 -9.67 -34.04 -41.28
CA VAL A 363 -8.35 -34.04 -40.65
C VAL A 363 -7.77 -35.44 -40.78
N PRO A 364 -6.54 -35.58 -41.32
CA PRO A 364 -5.86 -36.86 -41.39
C PRO A 364 -5.79 -37.50 -40.00
N GLN A 365 -6.32 -38.72 -39.90
CA GLN A 365 -6.27 -39.48 -38.66
C GLN A 365 -4.86 -40.01 -38.42
N ALA A 366 -4.41 -39.93 -37.18
CA ALA A 366 -3.14 -40.53 -36.80
C ALA A 366 -3.28 -42.06 -36.79
N SER A 367 -2.23 -42.74 -37.23
CA SER A 367 -2.09 -44.19 -37.17
C SER A 367 -1.84 -44.70 -35.75
N GLY A 368 -1.46 -43.80 -34.83
CA GLY A 368 -1.28 -44.10 -33.40
C GLY A 368 -0.49 -43.01 -32.65
N PRO A 369 -0.12 -43.28 -31.39
CA PRO A 369 0.63 -42.34 -30.55
C PRO A 369 2.02 -41.99 -31.09
N SER A 370 2.58 -42.84 -31.97
CA SER A 370 3.88 -42.63 -32.60
C SER A 370 3.93 -41.41 -33.50
N ASP A 371 2.83 -41.02 -34.14
CA ASP A 371 2.84 -40.02 -35.20
C ASP A 371 3.14 -38.62 -34.65
N ASN A 372 2.49 -38.29 -33.53
CA ASN A 372 2.69 -37.04 -32.81
C ASN A 372 4.10 -36.96 -32.25
N ILE A 373 4.60 -38.05 -31.66
CA ILE A 373 5.95 -38.11 -31.11
C ILE A 373 6.98 -37.97 -32.23
N THR A 374 6.85 -38.74 -33.32
CA THR A 374 7.76 -38.65 -34.48
C THR A 374 7.79 -37.24 -35.06
N SER A 375 6.64 -36.58 -35.16
CA SER A 375 6.57 -35.17 -35.59
C SER A 375 7.30 -34.22 -34.63
N ALA A 376 7.25 -34.47 -33.32
CA ALA A 376 7.99 -33.70 -32.31
C ALA A 376 9.51 -33.92 -32.42
N TRP A 377 9.94 -35.16 -32.69
CA TRP A 377 11.34 -35.49 -32.95
C TRP A 377 11.86 -34.80 -34.22
N GLU A 378 11.11 -34.82 -35.32
CA GLU A 378 11.50 -34.10 -36.54
C GLU A 378 11.59 -32.59 -36.32
N ALA A 379 10.65 -32.00 -35.56
CA ALA A 379 10.71 -30.60 -35.17
C ALA A 379 11.98 -30.28 -34.35
N PHE A 380 12.36 -31.18 -33.43
CA PHE A 380 13.63 -31.07 -32.70
C PHE A 380 14.86 -31.14 -33.61
N ALA A 381 14.89 -32.07 -34.57
CA ALA A 381 15.98 -32.18 -35.55
C ALA A 381 16.11 -30.91 -36.42
N GLN A 382 14.99 -30.27 -36.75
CA GLN A 382 14.95 -29.00 -37.47
C GLN A 382 15.34 -27.80 -36.60
N GLY A 383 15.25 -27.94 -35.27
CA GLY A 383 15.66 -26.93 -34.30
C GLY A 383 14.56 -25.94 -33.90
N GLU A 384 13.30 -26.17 -34.30
CA GLU A 384 12.18 -25.27 -34.01
C GLU A 384 10.85 -26.01 -33.84
N GLY A 385 9.88 -25.38 -33.18
CA GLY A 385 8.50 -25.89 -33.12
C GLY A 385 8.26 -27.09 -32.20
N TYR A 386 9.20 -27.44 -31.32
CA TYR A 386 9.07 -28.53 -30.33
C TYR A 386 8.92 -27.99 -28.90
N ALA A 387 8.46 -28.83 -27.97
CA ALA A 387 8.28 -28.48 -26.57
C ALA A 387 9.60 -28.59 -25.77
N THR A 388 9.92 -27.56 -24.99
CA THR A 388 11.20 -27.46 -24.24
C THR A 388 11.03 -27.68 -22.73
N LEU A 389 12.14 -27.67 -21.98
CA LEU A 389 12.09 -27.72 -20.51
C LEU A 389 11.42 -26.49 -19.91
N GLU A 390 11.54 -25.31 -20.54
CA GLU A 390 10.83 -24.09 -20.13
C GLU A 390 9.31 -24.25 -20.27
N ASP A 391 8.85 -24.94 -21.33
CA ASP A 391 7.45 -25.30 -21.48
C ASP A 391 6.99 -26.22 -20.34
N ALA A 392 7.77 -27.25 -20.01
CA ALA A 392 7.45 -28.17 -18.92
C ALA A 392 7.39 -27.45 -17.55
N VAL A 393 8.31 -26.53 -17.28
CA VAL A 393 8.29 -25.70 -16.07
C VAL A 393 7.01 -24.87 -16.01
N ARG A 394 6.63 -24.24 -17.12
CA ARG A 394 5.40 -23.45 -17.23
C ARG A 394 4.15 -24.30 -16.98
N ILE A 395 4.07 -25.51 -17.54
CA ILE A 395 2.93 -26.41 -17.30
C ILE A 395 2.87 -26.83 -15.83
N HIS A 396 4.00 -27.19 -15.21
CA HIS A 396 4.04 -27.50 -13.78
C HIS A 396 3.58 -26.33 -12.90
N GLN A 397 3.91 -25.09 -13.24
CA GLN A 397 3.42 -23.91 -12.52
C GLN A 397 1.89 -23.76 -12.59
N ILE A 398 1.30 -24.10 -13.74
CA ILE A 398 -0.17 -24.10 -13.87
C ILE A 398 -0.77 -25.22 -12.99
N LEU A 399 -0.16 -26.40 -12.96
CA LEU A 399 -0.62 -27.51 -12.10
C LEU A 399 -0.49 -27.22 -10.61
N ASP A 400 0.60 -26.55 -10.20
CA ASP A 400 0.79 -26.07 -8.84
C ASP A 400 -0.30 -25.06 -8.47
N ALA A 401 -0.59 -24.09 -9.35
CA ALA A 401 -1.65 -23.11 -9.13
C ALA A 401 -3.06 -23.74 -9.06
N VAL A 402 -3.32 -24.81 -9.83
CA VAL A 402 -4.56 -25.59 -9.70
C VAL A 402 -4.65 -26.24 -8.33
N THR A 403 -3.55 -26.78 -7.82
CA THR A 403 -3.50 -27.44 -6.51
C THR A 403 -3.64 -26.41 -5.38
N GLU A 404 -2.91 -25.30 -5.44
CA GLU A 404 -3.02 -24.18 -4.50
C GLU A 404 -4.45 -23.64 -4.47
N SER A 405 -5.04 -23.38 -5.63
CA SER A 405 -6.41 -22.87 -5.71
C SER A 405 -7.43 -23.83 -5.10
N ALA A 406 -7.31 -25.13 -5.38
CA ALA A 406 -8.20 -26.14 -4.83
C ALA A 406 -8.07 -26.29 -3.31
N GLN A 407 -6.87 -26.08 -2.75
CA GLN A 407 -6.61 -26.13 -1.32
C GLN A 407 -7.10 -24.86 -0.59
N GLU A 408 -6.89 -23.69 -1.20
CA GLU A 408 -7.17 -22.40 -0.55
C GLU A 408 -8.57 -21.86 -0.85
N GLY A 409 -9.27 -22.41 -1.85
CA GLY A 409 -10.62 -21.98 -2.23
C GLY A 409 -10.68 -20.59 -2.87
N ARG A 410 -9.56 -20.10 -3.42
CA ARG A 410 -9.46 -18.79 -4.10
C ARG A 410 -8.84 -18.92 -5.48
N ALA A 411 -9.05 -17.91 -6.32
CA ALA A 411 -8.33 -17.79 -7.58
C ALA A 411 -6.83 -17.52 -7.33
N VAL A 412 -5.98 -18.14 -8.14
CA VAL A 412 -4.52 -17.97 -8.13
C VAL A 412 -4.11 -17.24 -9.41
N HIS A 413 -3.34 -16.16 -9.26
CA HIS A 413 -2.79 -15.42 -10.38
C HIS A 413 -1.51 -16.10 -10.88
N LEU A 414 -1.48 -16.42 -12.17
CA LEU A 414 -0.32 -17.02 -12.81
C LEU A 414 0.67 -15.90 -13.17
N ILE A 415 1.56 -15.58 -12.22
CA ILE A 415 2.74 -14.76 -12.51
C ILE A 415 3.68 -15.62 -13.35
N MET A 416 3.52 -15.56 -14.67
CA MET A 416 4.39 -16.30 -15.58
C MET A 416 5.84 -15.83 -15.39
N PRO A 417 6.77 -16.72 -15.02
CA PRO A 417 8.18 -16.39 -14.97
C PRO A 417 8.74 -16.50 -16.39
N ARG A 418 8.39 -15.53 -17.23
CA ARG A 418 9.43 -14.94 -18.07
C ARG A 418 10.05 -13.88 -17.18
N THR A 419 11.19 -14.24 -16.59
CA THR A 419 11.94 -13.49 -15.56
C THR A 419 11.52 -12.03 -15.51
N SER A 420 10.84 -11.62 -14.42
CA SER A 420 10.37 -10.24 -14.24
C SER A 420 11.50 -9.22 -14.50
N LEU A 421 12.75 -9.64 -14.25
CA LEU A 421 13.98 -8.95 -14.60
C LEU A 421 14.13 -8.64 -16.11
N ASP A 422 13.94 -9.63 -16.99
CA ASP A 422 14.15 -9.49 -18.44
C ASP A 422 13.07 -8.64 -19.11
N ARG A 423 11.82 -8.72 -18.59
CA ARG A 423 10.73 -7.84 -19.01
C ARG A 423 10.91 -6.41 -18.49
N LYS A 424 11.41 -6.23 -17.26
CA LYS A 424 11.76 -4.92 -16.70
C LYS A 424 12.90 -4.27 -17.48
N ASP A 425 13.92 -5.04 -17.85
CA ASP A 425 15.06 -4.56 -18.64
C ASP A 425 14.61 -4.16 -20.06
N THR A 426 13.76 -4.98 -20.69
CA THR A 426 13.18 -4.68 -22.01
C THR A 426 12.32 -3.40 -22.00
N LEU A 427 11.44 -3.26 -21.00
CA LEU A 427 10.58 -2.08 -20.88
C LEU A 427 11.37 -0.83 -20.46
N SER A 428 12.43 -0.97 -19.65
CA SER A 428 13.33 0.13 -19.29
C SER A 428 14.08 0.65 -20.52
N LYS A 429 14.64 -0.26 -21.33
CA LYS A 429 15.29 0.08 -22.60
C LYS A 429 14.32 0.73 -23.59
N ARG A 430 13.08 0.23 -23.66
CA ARG A 430 12.04 0.83 -24.52
C ARG A 430 11.64 2.23 -24.04
N LEU A 431 11.61 2.46 -22.72
CA LEU A 431 11.34 3.77 -22.15
C LEU A 431 12.46 4.75 -22.51
N GLU A 432 13.73 4.33 -22.43
CA GLU A 432 14.88 5.13 -22.87
C GLU A 432 14.79 5.52 -24.35
N GLU A 433 14.48 4.56 -25.23
CA GLU A 433 14.27 4.81 -26.66
C GLU A 433 13.15 5.83 -26.93
N LEU A 434 12.02 5.72 -26.22
CA LEU A 434 10.89 6.62 -26.40
C LEU A 434 11.18 8.03 -25.87
N VAL A 435 11.90 8.14 -24.75
CA VAL A 435 12.33 9.44 -24.19
C VAL A 435 13.35 10.10 -25.12
N GLN A 436 14.27 9.34 -25.69
CA GLN A 436 15.19 9.84 -26.73
C GLN A 436 14.45 10.27 -28.00
N ALA A 437 13.46 9.49 -28.45
CA ALA A 437 12.62 9.84 -29.59
C ALA A 437 11.80 11.11 -29.33
N GLN A 438 11.26 11.28 -28.13
CA GLN A 438 10.57 12.52 -27.72
C GLN A 438 11.51 13.73 -27.74
N ALA A 439 12.74 13.57 -27.25
CA ALA A 439 13.77 14.61 -27.30
C ALA A 439 14.23 14.94 -28.73
N ALA A 440 14.19 13.97 -29.64
CA ALA A 440 14.57 14.13 -31.04
C ALA A 440 13.44 14.60 -31.97
N THR A 441 12.18 14.64 -31.51
CA THR A 441 11.01 15.01 -32.32
C THR A 441 10.84 16.55 -32.37
N PRO A 442 11.11 17.24 -33.50
CA PRO A 442 11.21 18.69 -33.51
C PRO A 442 10.01 19.36 -34.23
N ASN A 443 8.82 19.37 -33.62
CA ASN A 443 7.64 20.23 -33.96
C ASN A 443 6.38 19.60 -34.61
N SER A 444 5.99 18.36 -34.30
CA SER A 444 4.64 17.85 -34.62
C SER A 444 3.81 17.59 -33.35
N PRO A 445 2.76 18.38 -33.05
CA PRO A 445 1.95 18.22 -31.84
C PRO A 445 1.30 16.84 -31.72
N ASN A 446 0.84 16.28 -32.84
CA ASN A 446 0.20 14.96 -32.88
C ASN A 446 1.19 13.81 -32.64
N GLU A 447 2.43 13.92 -33.12
CA GLU A 447 3.46 12.91 -32.85
C GLU A 447 3.96 13.00 -31.41
N LEU A 448 4.09 14.22 -30.87
CA LEU A 448 4.43 14.43 -29.46
C LEU A 448 3.36 13.85 -28.53
N GLU A 449 2.07 14.10 -28.81
CA GLU A 449 0.97 13.54 -28.03
C GLU A 449 0.95 12.00 -28.10
N LYS A 450 1.24 11.42 -29.27
CA LYS A 450 1.35 9.97 -29.47
C LYS A 450 2.54 9.38 -28.69
N LEU A 451 3.70 10.04 -28.72
CA LEU A 451 4.90 9.66 -27.96
C LEU A 451 4.66 9.78 -26.45
N GLU A 452 4.05 10.87 -25.98
CA GLU A 452 3.69 11.02 -24.57
C GLU A 452 2.73 9.93 -24.09
N LYS A 453 1.76 9.55 -24.92
CA LYS A 453 0.83 8.47 -24.62
C LYS A 453 1.55 7.13 -24.53
N GLN A 454 2.52 6.88 -25.41
CA GLN A 454 3.36 5.67 -25.39
C GLN A 454 4.30 5.65 -24.18
N ILE A 455 4.96 6.76 -23.86
CA ILE A 455 5.82 6.90 -22.67
C ILE A 455 5.00 6.64 -21.40
N LYS A 456 3.84 7.28 -21.26
CA LYS A 456 2.95 7.05 -20.11
C LYS A 456 2.48 5.59 -20.02
N ALA A 457 2.22 4.94 -21.15
CA ALA A 457 1.82 3.53 -21.17
C ALA A 457 2.96 2.61 -20.70
N VAL A 458 4.17 2.78 -21.24
CA VAL A 458 5.35 1.99 -20.85
C VAL A 458 5.73 2.25 -19.39
N GLN A 459 5.70 3.51 -18.93
CA GLN A 459 5.93 3.84 -17.53
C GLN A 459 4.92 3.20 -16.58
N ARG A 460 3.63 3.18 -16.95
CA ARG A 460 2.59 2.50 -16.14
C ARG A 460 2.88 1.01 -16.01
N GLU A 461 3.26 0.37 -17.11
CA GLU A 461 3.58 -1.06 -17.12
C GLU A 461 4.84 -1.37 -16.29
N LEU A 462 5.89 -0.55 -16.42
CA LEU A 462 7.12 -0.67 -15.63
C LEU A 462 6.86 -0.51 -14.13
N CYS A 463 6.08 0.51 -13.75
CA CYS A 463 5.67 0.74 -12.36
C CYS A 463 4.82 -0.43 -11.83
N SER A 464 3.93 -0.99 -12.65
CA SER A 464 3.12 -2.15 -12.27
C SER A 464 4.00 -3.38 -11.95
N LEU A 465 5.05 -3.62 -12.74
CA LEU A 465 6.00 -4.71 -12.52
C LEU A 465 6.95 -4.45 -11.34
N HIS A 466 7.31 -3.19 -11.07
CA HIS A 466 8.06 -2.85 -9.86
C HIS A 466 7.21 -3.05 -8.60
N ASN A 467 5.94 -2.67 -8.65
CA ASN A 467 5.03 -2.81 -7.52
C ASN A 467 4.65 -4.27 -7.23
N SER A 468 4.64 -5.16 -8.22
CA SER A 468 4.38 -6.59 -8.01
C SER A 468 5.51 -7.34 -7.28
N ASP A 469 6.73 -6.81 -7.36
CA ASP A 469 7.93 -7.43 -6.76
C ASP A 469 8.26 -6.82 -5.38
N ALA A 470 7.50 -5.81 -4.96
CA ALA A 470 7.72 -5.16 -3.67
C ALA A 470 7.13 -6.03 -2.55
N PRO A 471 7.87 -6.34 -1.46
CA PRO A 471 7.35 -7.14 -0.34
C PRO A 471 6.07 -6.58 0.29
N ILE A 472 5.79 -5.30 0.06
CA ILE A 472 4.60 -4.61 0.55
C ILE A 472 3.33 -4.97 -0.25
N SER A 473 3.45 -5.58 -1.44
CA SER A 473 2.31 -6.07 -2.23
C SER A 473 1.80 -7.44 -1.78
N THR A 474 2.51 -8.10 -0.86
CA THR A 474 2.13 -9.40 -0.28
C THR A 474 1.72 -9.29 1.19
N LEU A 475 1.62 -8.08 1.74
CA LEU A 475 1.16 -7.89 3.11
C LEU A 475 -0.33 -8.26 3.23
N PRO A 476 -0.75 -8.92 4.32
CA PRO A 476 -2.16 -9.08 4.63
C PRO A 476 -2.88 -7.74 4.72
N ASP A 477 -4.18 -7.74 4.39
CA ASP A 477 -5.04 -6.55 4.42
C ASP A 477 -4.97 -5.83 5.78
N GLU A 478 -4.92 -6.59 6.88
CA GLU A 478 -4.88 -6.07 8.25
C GLU A 478 -3.57 -5.34 8.53
N VAL A 479 -2.45 -5.92 8.11
CA VAL A 479 -1.12 -5.32 8.31
C VAL A 479 -1.00 -4.05 7.48
N LEU A 480 -1.50 -4.09 6.24
CA LEU A 480 -1.48 -2.94 5.35
C LEU A 480 -2.39 -1.81 5.88
N ALA A 481 -3.56 -2.14 6.44
CA ALA A 481 -4.43 -1.18 7.10
C ALA A 481 -3.75 -0.53 8.32
N MET A 482 -3.10 -1.33 9.19
CA MET A 482 -2.33 -0.79 10.32
C MET A 482 -1.20 0.15 9.86
N VAL A 483 -0.50 -0.21 8.78
CA VAL A 483 0.54 0.64 8.19
C VAL A 483 -0.06 1.95 7.64
N PHE A 484 -1.24 1.90 7.03
CA PHE A 484 -1.92 3.10 6.56
C PHE A 484 -2.35 3.99 7.74
N GLU A 485 -2.91 3.42 8.79
CA GLU A 485 -3.31 4.15 9.99
C GLU A 485 -2.12 4.83 10.67
N GLU A 486 -0.98 4.14 10.81
CA GLU A 486 0.26 4.74 11.32
C GLU A 486 0.85 5.81 10.39
N GLY A 487 0.58 5.70 9.08
CA GLY A 487 1.00 6.67 8.08
C GLY A 487 0.23 8.00 8.13
N MET A 488 -0.90 8.07 8.84
CA MET A 488 -1.67 9.28 9.11
C MET A 488 -0.95 10.18 10.14
N VAL A 489 0.26 10.66 9.80
CA VAL A 489 0.97 11.63 10.65
C VAL A 489 0.46 13.04 10.33
N PRO A 490 0.01 13.82 11.34
CA PRO A 490 -0.47 15.18 11.15
C PRO A 490 0.70 16.09 10.77
N LYS A 491 0.90 16.31 9.48
CA LYS A 491 1.79 17.33 8.94
C LYS A 491 0.99 18.20 7.99
N GLY A 492 0.52 19.34 8.49
CA GLY A 492 0.04 20.53 7.76
C GLY A 492 -0.55 20.32 6.36
N ASP A 493 -1.85 20.61 6.24
CA ASP A 493 -2.62 20.77 5.00
C ASP A 493 -2.78 19.53 4.10
N ARG A 494 -2.83 18.31 4.67
CA ARG A 494 -2.88 17.08 3.85
C ARG A 494 -3.93 16.04 4.28
N CYS A 495 -5.19 16.27 3.91
CA CYS A 495 -6.17 15.19 3.63
C CYS A 495 -5.80 14.34 2.40
N ARG A 496 -4.51 14.09 2.16
CA ARG A 496 -4.04 13.41 0.95
C ARG A 496 -3.50 12.03 1.22
N PHE A 497 -3.26 11.63 2.47
CA PHE A 497 -2.64 10.33 2.72
C PHE A 497 -3.52 9.17 2.23
N GLY A 498 -4.80 9.10 2.66
CA GLY A 498 -5.77 8.11 2.15
C GLY A 498 -5.89 8.13 0.62
N SER A 499 -5.89 9.33 0.01
CA SER A 499 -5.89 9.48 -1.44
C SER A 499 -4.62 8.92 -2.09
N LEU A 500 -3.45 9.21 -1.55
CA LEU A 500 -2.15 8.76 -2.07
C LEU A 500 -2.05 7.23 -2.02
N VAL A 501 -2.35 6.61 -0.87
CA VAL A 501 -2.27 5.14 -0.74
C VAL A 501 -3.29 4.44 -1.63
N SER A 502 -4.47 5.04 -1.88
CA SER A 502 -5.48 4.49 -2.79
C SER A 502 -5.10 4.54 -4.29
N HIS A 503 -4.01 5.20 -4.66
CA HIS A 503 -3.51 5.29 -6.04
C HIS A 503 -2.26 4.45 -6.31
N VAL A 504 -1.77 3.67 -5.33
CA VAL A 504 -0.54 2.87 -5.47
C VAL A 504 -0.78 1.58 -6.28
N THR A 505 -1.68 0.73 -5.80
CA THR A 505 -2.10 -0.51 -6.49
C THR A 505 -3.60 -0.75 -6.32
N HIS A 506 -4.17 -1.71 -7.05
CA HIS A 506 -5.58 -2.07 -6.90
C HIS A 506 -5.87 -2.70 -5.53
N HIS A 507 -4.92 -3.48 -4.99
CA HIS A 507 -4.99 -4.06 -3.65
C HIS A 507 -4.96 -2.97 -2.58
N TRP A 508 -4.00 -2.04 -2.65
CA TRP A 508 -3.92 -0.89 -1.74
C TRP A 508 -5.15 0.00 -1.82
N ARG A 509 -5.73 0.17 -3.01
CA ARG A 509 -7.00 0.87 -3.18
C ARG A 509 -8.12 0.17 -2.45
N SER A 510 -8.24 -1.15 -2.58
CA SER A 510 -9.26 -1.94 -1.89
C SER A 510 -9.14 -1.78 -0.37
N VAL A 511 -7.94 -1.97 0.16
CA VAL A 511 -7.67 -1.83 1.61
C VAL A 511 -7.93 -0.40 2.08
N ALA A 512 -7.40 0.62 1.39
CA ALA A 512 -7.61 2.02 1.78
C ALA A 512 -9.08 2.44 1.76
N LEU A 513 -9.87 1.97 0.78
CA LEU A 513 -11.32 2.22 0.73
C LEU A 513 -12.09 1.43 1.80
N ALA A 514 -11.54 0.31 2.28
CA ALA A 514 -12.09 -0.51 3.36
C ALA A 514 -11.66 -0.04 4.77
N THR A 515 -10.74 0.93 4.89
CA THR A 515 -10.27 1.51 6.15
C THR A 515 -10.88 2.91 6.37
N PRO A 516 -11.99 3.04 7.13
CA PRO A 516 -12.69 4.31 7.33
C PRO A 516 -11.87 5.41 7.99
N GLN A 517 -10.93 5.04 8.86
CA GLN A 517 -10.08 5.94 9.64
C GLN A 517 -9.23 6.86 8.75
N LEU A 518 -8.85 6.41 7.55
CA LEU A 518 -8.07 7.20 6.58
C LEU A 518 -8.83 8.42 6.03
N TRP A 519 -10.16 8.44 6.21
CA TRP A 519 -11.06 9.46 5.68
C TRP A 519 -11.65 10.33 6.79
N SER A 520 -11.29 10.07 8.06
CA SER A 520 -11.88 10.68 9.25
C SER A 520 -11.48 12.13 9.50
N GLU A 521 -10.35 12.57 8.98
CA GLU A 521 -9.87 13.94 9.13
C GLU A 521 -10.14 14.74 7.85
N ILE A 522 -10.98 15.77 7.94
CA ILE A 522 -11.34 16.66 6.84
C ILE A 522 -10.80 18.05 7.16
N VAL A 523 -9.76 18.48 6.45
CA VAL A 523 -9.10 19.79 6.57
C VAL A 523 -9.24 20.51 5.25
N TRP A 524 -9.76 21.73 5.33
CA TRP A 524 -10.03 22.56 4.17
C TRP A 524 -9.50 23.97 4.38
N SER A 525 -8.65 24.43 3.47
CA SER A 525 -7.98 25.74 3.56
C SER A 525 -8.23 26.69 2.37
N LYS A 526 -9.05 26.30 1.37
CA LYS A 526 -9.20 26.99 0.08
C LYS A 526 -10.62 27.55 -0.16
N PRO A 527 -10.87 28.41 -1.17
CA PRO A 527 -12.22 28.83 -1.53
C PRO A 527 -13.08 27.65 -2.00
N CYS A 528 -14.37 27.61 -1.64
CA CYS A 528 -15.22 26.45 -1.90
C CYS A 528 -15.64 26.30 -3.38
N THR A 529 -15.11 25.29 -4.09
CA THR A 529 -15.52 24.94 -5.47
C THR A 529 -16.37 23.66 -5.56
N ALA A 530 -17.16 23.48 -6.62
CA ALA A 530 -18.04 22.32 -6.80
C ALA A 530 -17.29 20.98 -6.76
N GLN A 531 -16.09 20.91 -7.36
CA GLN A 531 -15.22 19.73 -7.34
C GLN A 531 -14.79 19.34 -5.92
N GLU A 532 -14.79 20.31 -5.04
CA GLU A 532 -14.19 20.25 -3.71
C GLU A 532 -15.28 19.81 -2.71
N ILE A 533 -16.53 20.25 -2.93
CA ILE A 533 -17.74 19.69 -2.31
C ILE A 533 -17.88 18.20 -2.64
N GLU A 534 -17.73 17.82 -3.91
CA GLU A 534 -17.79 16.41 -4.35
C GLU A 534 -16.73 15.55 -3.64
N ARG A 535 -15.53 16.09 -3.44
CA ARG A 535 -14.46 15.42 -2.70
C ARG A 535 -14.82 15.21 -1.24
N VAL A 536 -15.36 16.24 -0.56
CA VAL A 536 -15.78 16.12 0.84
C VAL A 536 -16.92 15.12 0.99
N SER A 537 -17.91 15.16 0.09
CA SER A 537 -18.97 14.14 0.04
C SER A 537 -18.40 12.72 -0.12
N THR A 538 -17.39 12.57 -0.98
CA THR A 538 -16.70 11.28 -1.18
C THR A 538 -15.93 10.83 0.07
N PHE A 539 -15.29 11.75 0.80
CA PHE A 539 -14.56 11.41 2.04
C PHE A 539 -15.53 11.06 3.16
N LEU A 540 -16.55 11.89 3.38
CA LEU A 540 -17.60 11.67 4.39
C LEU A 540 -18.37 10.37 4.16
N SER A 541 -18.66 9.99 2.91
CA SER A 541 -19.28 8.69 2.64
C SER A 541 -18.38 7.49 2.99
N ARG A 542 -17.05 7.67 2.99
CA ARG A 542 -16.07 6.63 3.32
C ARG A 542 -15.78 6.51 4.82
N THR A 543 -16.07 7.53 5.64
CA THR A 543 -15.94 7.45 7.10
C THR A 543 -16.96 6.51 7.74
N ARG A 544 -18.08 6.25 7.06
CA ARG A 544 -19.18 5.38 7.53
C ARG A 544 -19.71 5.85 8.89
N THR A 545 -19.46 5.10 9.96
CA THR A 545 -19.85 5.42 11.35
C THR A 545 -18.64 5.76 12.23
N SER A 546 -17.47 5.92 11.62
CA SER A 546 -16.24 6.20 12.37
C SER A 546 -16.21 7.65 12.82
N PRO A 547 -15.62 7.94 13.99
CA PRO A 547 -15.40 9.30 14.46
C PRO A 547 -14.81 10.19 13.36
N VAL A 548 -15.37 11.38 13.14
CA VAL A 548 -14.90 12.34 12.13
C VAL A 548 -14.51 13.67 12.77
N GLU A 549 -13.44 14.26 12.24
CA GLU A 549 -12.96 15.61 12.56
C GLU A 549 -13.09 16.52 11.34
N ILE A 550 -13.80 17.63 11.49
CA ILE A 550 -14.11 18.54 10.38
C ILE A 550 -13.48 19.91 10.68
N ASN A 551 -12.55 20.32 9.84
CA ASN A 551 -11.78 21.55 9.95
C ASN A 551 -11.91 22.38 8.66
N PHE A 552 -12.75 23.39 8.69
CA PHE A 552 -13.01 24.31 7.58
C PHE A 552 -12.45 25.71 7.86
N ARG A 553 -11.45 26.11 7.08
CA ARG A 553 -10.68 27.36 7.21
C ARG A 553 -10.39 27.99 5.83
N PRO A 554 -11.39 28.50 5.11
CA PRO A 554 -11.17 29.14 3.81
C PRO A 554 -10.14 30.26 3.98
N GLY A 555 -9.02 30.17 3.26
CA GLY A 555 -7.93 31.13 3.35
C GLY A 555 -8.38 32.56 3.01
N TYR A 556 -7.59 33.54 3.47
CA TYR A 556 -7.82 34.99 3.40
C TYR A 556 -8.04 35.61 1.99
N SER A 557 -8.10 34.81 0.92
CA SER A 557 -8.29 35.30 -0.44
C SER A 557 -9.44 34.57 -1.12
N ALA A 558 -10.62 35.19 -1.07
CA ALA A 558 -11.68 35.20 -2.08
C ALA A 558 -13.05 35.25 -1.39
N THR A 559 -13.92 36.02 -2.01
CA THR A 559 -15.35 36.27 -1.84
C THR A 559 -16.27 35.01 -1.74
N GLY A 560 -15.80 33.89 -1.18
CA GLY A 560 -16.42 32.58 -1.22
C GLY A 560 -17.33 32.33 -0.02
N LYS A 561 -18.64 32.54 -0.22
CA LYS A 561 -19.70 32.10 0.68
C LYS A 561 -19.58 30.59 0.96
N ILE A 562 -19.87 30.13 2.19
CA ILE A 562 -20.07 28.69 2.44
C ILE A 562 -21.31 28.24 1.67
N PRO A 563 -21.20 27.26 0.76
CA PRO A 563 -22.37 26.73 0.04
C PRO A 563 -23.30 25.98 0.98
N SER A 564 -24.62 26.16 0.83
CA SER A 564 -25.63 25.42 1.62
C SER A 564 -25.50 23.90 1.46
N GLU A 565 -25.08 23.43 0.29
CA GLU A 565 -24.80 22.02 0.01
C GLU A 565 -23.71 21.45 0.91
N PHE A 566 -22.65 22.23 1.17
CA PHE A 566 -21.57 21.83 2.07
C PHE A 566 -22.04 21.72 3.52
N LEU A 567 -22.83 22.69 3.98
CA LEU A 567 -23.41 22.65 5.33
C LEU A 567 -24.30 21.44 5.52
N GLN A 568 -25.14 21.11 4.54
CA GLN A 568 -25.99 19.92 4.60
C GLN A 568 -25.16 18.64 4.69
N LEU A 569 -24.03 18.54 3.98
CA LEU A 569 -23.11 17.41 4.11
C LEU A 569 -22.55 17.31 5.52
N VAL A 570 -22.11 18.41 6.12
CA VAL A 570 -21.60 18.42 7.52
C VAL A 570 -22.70 17.98 8.48
N TYR A 571 -23.91 18.52 8.34
CA TYR A 571 -25.05 18.20 9.21
C TYR A 571 -25.44 16.72 9.19
N ASN A 572 -25.41 16.09 8.01
CA ASN A 572 -25.70 14.66 7.85
C ASN A 572 -24.74 13.75 8.63
N HIS A 573 -23.57 14.26 9.02
CA HIS A 573 -22.51 13.51 9.70
C HIS A 573 -22.28 13.99 11.15
N MET A 574 -23.17 14.80 11.74
CA MET A 574 -23.02 15.29 13.11
C MET A 574 -23.12 14.20 14.19
N SER A 575 -23.80 13.08 13.90
CA SER A 575 -24.01 11.98 14.85
C SER A 575 -22.72 11.29 15.31
N HIS A 576 -21.66 11.32 14.49
CA HIS A 576 -20.33 10.75 14.80
C HIS A 576 -19.20 11.79 14.74
N CYS A 577 -19.54 13.08 14.68
CA CYS A 577 -18.57 14.18 14.66
C CYS A 577 -17.97 14.38 16.05
N VAL A 578 -16.64 14.38 16.16
CA VAL A 578 -15.92 14.54 17.44
C VAL A 578 -15.33 15.94 17.58
N HIS A 579 -14.90 16.55 16.47
CA HIS A 579 -14.37 17.90 16.43
C HIS A 579 -14.91 18.64 15.22
N ILE A 580 -15.36 19.88 15.43
CA ILE A 580 -15.75 20.78 14.33
C ILE A 580 -15.09 22.14 14.51
N SER A 581 -14.37 22.59 13.48
CA SER A 581 -13.75 23.91 13.40
C SER A 581 -14.23 24.60 12.14
N ILE A 582 -14.92 25.73 12.27
CA ILE A 582 -15.41 26.53 11.15
C ILE A 582 -14.91 27.97 11.31
N TRP A 583 -14.23 28.47 10.29
CA TRP A 583 -13.84 29.87 10.18
C TRP A 583 -14.51 30.44 8.93
N ASP A 584 -15.16 31.60 9.02
CA ASP A 584 -15.82 32.25 7.89
C ASP A 584 -15.37 33.71 7.76
N SER A 585 -15.33 34.27 6.56
CA SER A 585 -15.10 35.70 6.34
C SER A 585 -16.30 36.60 6.69
N ASP A 586 -17.53 36.08 6.75
CA ASP A 586 -18.77 36.85 6.95
C ASP A 586 -19.56 36.34 8.17
N SER A 587 -19.87 37.26 9.10
CA SER A 587 -20.57 36.94 10.34
C SER A 587 -21.94 36.30 10.12
N ARG A 588 -22.68 36.66 9.07
CA ARG A 588 -24.03 36.14 8.79
C ARG A 588 -24.07 34.64 8.51
N TYR A 589 -22.95 34.03 8.15
CA TYR A 589 -22.88 32.59 7.91
C TYR A 589 -22.66 31.80 9.18
N LEU A 590 -22.01 32.39 10.19
CA LEU A 590 -21.84 31.74 11.48
C LEU A 590 -23.20 31.50 12.16
N SER A 591 -24.16 32.43 12.00
CA SER A 591 -25.53 32.24 12.49
C SER A 591 -26.23 31.07 11.78
N ILE A 592 -26.11 30.98 10.45
CA ILE A 592 -26.69 29.89 9.65
C ILE A 592 -26.09 28.52 10.03
N VAL A 593 -24.77 28.48 10.25
CA VAL A 593 -24.05 27.28 10.72
C VAL A 593 -24.62 26.82 12.06
N LEU A 594 -24.73 27.75 13.00
CA LEU A 594 -25.20 27.45 14.35
C LEU A 594 -26.68 27.08 14.38
N GLU A 595 -27.55 27.80 13.66
CA GLU A 595 -28.96 27.44 13.51
C GLU A 595 -29.12 26.03 12.92
N GLY A 596 -28.35 25.69 11.88
CA GLY A 596 -28.38 24.34 11.31
C GLY A 596 -27.88 23.26 12.28
N LEU A 597 -26.85 23.56 13.08
CA LEU A 597 -26.36 22.66 14.12
C LEU A 597 -27.42 22.38 15.20
N THR A 598 -28.25 23.37 15.58
CA THR A 598 -29.32 23.15 16.58
C THR A 598 -30.40 22.16 16.13
N CYS A 599 -30.52 21.91 14.82
CA CYS A 599 -31.45 20.93 14.25
C CYS A 599 -30.89 19.50 14.23
N HIS A 600 -29.65 19.27 14.65
CA HIS A 600 -28.96 17.98 14.53
C HIS A 600 -28.37 17.52 15.88
N GLN A 601 -28.41 16.21 16.09
CA GLN A 601 -27.87 15.55 17.28
C GLN A 601 -26.36 15.39 17.17
N ALA A 602 -25.60 15.83 18.19
CA ALA A 602 -24.14 15.81 18.22
C ALA A 602 -23.59 15.02 19.43
N PRO A 603 -23.96 13.74 19.60
CA PRO A 603 -23.69 12.97 20.82
C PRO A 603 -22.19 12.70 21.07
N MET A 604 -21.38 12.71 20.01
CA MET A 604 -19.94 12.43 20.07
C MET A 604 -19.07 13.70 20.10
N LEU A 605 -19.67 14.89 19.97
CA LEU A 605 -18.93 16.13 19.82
C LEU A 605 -18.21 16.50 21.12
N ARG A 606 -16.88 16.62 21.06
CA ARG A 606 -16.01 16.94 22.21
C ARG A 606 -15.49 18.36 22.18
N SER A 607 -15.32 18.92 20.98
CA SER A 607 -14.70 20.22 20.79
C SER A 607 -15.32 20.98 19.61
N ILE A 608 -15.54 22.28 19.81
CA ILE A 608 -16.06 23.19 18.78
C ILE A 608 -15.16 24.43 18.65
N VAL A 609 -14.84 24.82 17.42
CA VAL A 609 -14.08 26.04 17.10
C VAL A 609 -14.88 26.85 16.09
N LEU A 610 -15.18 28.10 16.41
CA LEU A 610 -15.97 29.00 15.56
C LEU A 610 -15.28 30.35 15.50
N GLY A 611 -15.03 30.87 14.30
CA GLY A 611 -14.33 32.14 14.13
C GLY A 611 -14.72 32.93 12.90
N ILE A 612 -14.52 34.25 12.95
CA ILE A 612 -14.68 35.16 11.80
C ILE A 612 -13.30 35.64 11.31
N GLY A 613 -13.10 35.70 9.99
CA GLY A 613 -11.89 36.12 9.30
C GLY A 613 -11.70 37.64 9.30
N ARG A 614 -10.45 38.10 9.16
CA ARG A 614 -10.07 39.53 9.20
C ARG A 614 -10.60 40.32 7.99
N GLU A 615 -11.85 40.74 8.00
CA GLU A 615 -12.31 41.86 7.17
C GLU A 615 -12.97 42.95 8.04
N TYR A 616 -12.17 43.99 8.31
CA TYR A 616 -12.51 45.41 8.55
C TYR A 616 -13.81 45.80 9.32
N TYR A 617 -13.58 46.47 10.47
CA TYR A 617 -14.49 47.30 11.30
C TYR A 617 -15.61 46.59 12.09
N GLU A 618 -15.70 46.99 13.37
CA GLU A 618 -16.65 46.62 14.45
C GLU A 618 -17.50 45.34 14.26
N PRO A 619 -17.28 44.28 15.07
CA PRO A 619 -18.11 43.08 15.00
C PRO A 619 -19.56 43.42 15.37
N ARG A 620 -20.48 43.20 14.43
CA ARG A 620 -21.92 43.27 14.70
C ARG A 620 -22.38 42.02 15.45
N PRO A 621 -23.41 42.09 16.31
CA PRO A 621 -24.01 40.91 16.94
C PRO A 621 -24.36 39.87 15.86
N VAL A 622 -23.89 38.64 16.06
CA VAL A 622 -23.92 37.61 15.02
C VAL A 622 -25.07 36.65 15.25
N LEU A 623 -25.42 36.39 16.51
CA LEU A 623 -26.41 35.38 16.86
C LEU A 623 -27.78 36.00 17.12
N THR A 624 -28.79 35.52 16.39
CA THR A 624 -30.17 36.00 16.46
C THR A 624 -31.10 35.10 17.30
N ALA A 625 -30.65 33.93 17.76
CA ALA A 625 -31.47 32.96 18.51
C ALA A 625 -30.67 32.12 19.52
N HIS A 626 -31.34 31.61 20.55
CA HIS A 626 -30.78 30.68 21.55
C HIS A 626 -30.43 29.33 20.93
N LEU A 627 -29.27 28.76 21.27
CA LEU A 627 -28.81 27.45 20.76
C LEU A 627 -29.50 26.23 21.43
N SER A 628 -30.80 26.34 21.71
CA SER A 628 -31.58 25.28 22.37
C SER A 628 -32.40 24.45 21.37
N PRO A 629 -32.35 23.10 21.38
CA PRO A 629 -31.49 22.22 22.18
C PRO A 629 -30.36 21.62 21.32
N PHE A 630 -29.18 22.24 21.34
CA PHE A 630 -27.98 21.58 20.83
C PHE A 630 -27.54 20.47 21.81
N GLU A 631 -27.99 19.23 21.57
CA GLU A 631 -27.65 18.06 22.40
C GLU A 631 -26.22 17.58 22.11
N ALA A 632 -25.25 18.17 22.82
CA ALA A 632 -23.82 17.82 22.78
C ALA A 632 -23.30 17.47 24.19
N PRO A 633 -23.68 16.31 24.77
CA PRO A 633 -23.37 15.95 26.16
C PRO A 633 -21.87 15.76 26.44
N LEU A 634 -21.07 15.48 25.41
CA LEU A 634 -19.62 15.27 25.52
C LEU A 634 -18.80 16.54 25.22
N LEU A 635 -19.43 17.68 24.97
CA LEU A 635 -18.75 18.92 24.63
C LEU A 635 -18.01 19.46 25.85
N THR A 636 -16.68 19.44 25.78
CA THR A 636 -15.79 19.82 26.88
C THR A 636 -14.91 21.01 26.54
N THR A 637 -14.74 21.33 25.26
CA THR A 637 -13.87 22.41 24.80
C THR A 637 -14.53 23.29 23.74
N ALA A 638 -14.39 24.61 23.87
CA ALA A 638 -14.92 25.58 22.91
C ALA A 638 -13.90 26.69 22.64
N HIS A 639 -13.72 27.05 21.37
CA HIS A 639 -12.95 28.21 20.96
C HIS A 639 -13.84 29.11 20.10
N LEU A 640 -14.11 30.32 20.57
CA LEU A 640 -14.87 31.32 19.84
C LEU A 640 -13.96 32.51 19.50
N SER A 641 -13.90 32.90 18.24
CA SER A 641 -13.05 33.98 17.76
C SER A 641 -13.87 35.08 17.08
N TRP A 642 -13.56 36.35 17.34
CA TRP A 642 -14.23 37.52 16.75
C TRP A 642 -15.75 37.57 17.01
N ILE A 643 -16.20 37.11 18.19
CA ILE A 643 -17.62 37.15 18.59
C ILE A 643 -17.94 38.35 19.49
N HIS A 644 -19.22 38.71 19.55
CA HIS A 644 -19.71 39.72 20.49
C HIS A 644 -19.98 39.09 21.87
N ALA A 645 -19.80 39.85 22.95
CA ALA A 645 -20.00 39.34 24.31
C ALA A 645 -21.44 38.86 24.57
N SER A 646 -22.43 39.51 23.94
CA SER A 646 -23.84 39.12 23.99
C SER A 646 -24.13 37.77 23.32
N ASP A 647 -23.33 37.37 22.33
CA ASP A 647 -23.49 36.10 21.63
C ASP A 647 -23.14 34.90 22.53
N LEU A 648 -22.26 35.09 23.52
CA LEU A 648 -21.85 34.04 24.44
C LEU A 648 -23.03 33.52 25.29
N ALA A 649 -23.94 34.40 25.69
CA ALA A 649 -25.12 34.05 26.50
C ALA A 649 -26.07 33.09 25.75
N LEU A 650 -26.13 33.19 24.42
CA LEU A 650 -26.95 32.34 23.57
C LEU A 650 -26.39 30.91 23.45
N CYS A 651 -25.10 30.73 23.75
CA CYS A 651 -24.42 29.43 23.72
C CYS A 651 -24.48 28.66 25.04
N LEU A 652 -24.97 29.27 26.13
CA LEU A 652 -24.96 28.67 27.46
C LEU A 652 -25.61 27.27 27.54
N PRO A 653 -26.74 26.97 26.86
CA PRO A 653 -27.32 25.63 26.88
C PRO A 653 -26.41 24.54 26.31
N ALA A 654 -25.55 24.88 25.34
CA ALA A 654 -24.59 23.94 24.75
C ALA A 654 -23.34 23.74 25.63
N PHE A 655 -23.05 24.66 26.55
CA PHE A 655 -21.80 24.73 27.30
C PHE A 655 -21.91 24.26 28.76
N GLU A 656 -22.98 23.55 29.12
CA GLU A 656 -23.19 23.05 30.49
C GLU A 656 -22.02 22.16 30.99
N ASN A 657 -21.43 21.36 30.10
CA ASN A 657 -20.32 20.44 30.40
C ASN A 657 -18.94 21.00 30.05
N LEU A 658 -18.84 22.28 29.71
CA LEU A 658 -17.61 22.88 29.21
C LEU A 658 -16.55 22.97 30.31
N THR A 659 -15.35 22.46 30.00
CA THR A 659 -14.18 22.46 30.92
C THR A 659 -13.12 23.47 30.51
N SER A 660 -13.05 23.80 29.22
CA SER A 660 -12.09 24.73 28.63
C SER A 660 -12.76 25.66 27.63
N LEU A 661 -12.57 26.97 27.81
CA LEU A 661 -13.10 28.01 26.93
C LEU A 661 -11.98 28.94 26.46
N LYS A 662 -11.85 29.12 25.14
CA LYS A 662 -10.94 30.08 24.52
C LYS A 662 -11.76 31.14 23.79
N LEU A 663 -11.58 32.40 24.15
CA LEU A 663 -12.22 33.56 23.51
C LEU A 663 -11.14 34.42 22.89
N THR A 664 -11.13 34.52 21.56
CA THR A 664 -10.10 35.26 20.81
C THR A 664 -10.71 36.48 20.13
N TYR A 665 -10.09 37.66 20.25
CA TYR A 665 -10.61 38.92 19.69
C TYR A 665 -12.06 39.23 20.15
N LEU A 666 -12.36 39.00 21.43
CA LEU A 666 -13.66 39.32 22.01
C LEU A 666 -13.90 40.83 21.98
N HIS A 667 -15.07 41.26 21.49
CA HIS A 667 -15.50 42.65 21.54
C HIS A 667 -16.56 42.84 22.64
N ILE A 668 -16.34 43.84 23.48
CA ILE A 668 -17.24 44.25 24.55
C ILE A 668 -17.50 45.73 24.33
N ASN A 669 -18.76 46.13 24.11
CA ASN A 669 -19.10 47.55 24.01
C ASN A 669 -19.13 48.15 25.43
N ASP A 670 -18.06 48.84 25.80
CA ASP A 670 -17.88 49.43 27.13
C ASP A 670 -18.82 50.62 27.44
N ARG A 671 -19.61 51.06 26.46
CA ARG A 671 -20.68 52.06 26.61
C ARG A 671 -22.03 51.45 26.99
N GLU A 672 -22.18 50.13 26.90
CA GLU A 672 -23.43 49.42 27.19
C GLU A 672 -23.29 48.52 28.42
N GLU A 673 -23.70 49.03 29.59
CA GLU A 673 -23.66 48.31 30.87
C GLU A 673 -24.31 46.92 30.82
N LYS A 674 -25.41 46.76 30.08
CA LYS A 674 -26.14 45.49 29.95
C LYS A 674 -25.29 44.38 29.34
N GLU A 675 -24.38 44.70 28.43
CA GLU A 675 -23.54 43.70 27.76
C GLU A 675 -22.43 43.19 28.67
N CYS A 676 -21.80 44.10 29.43
CA CYS A 676 -20.79 43.75 30.42
C CYS A 676 -21.39 42.83 31.51
N VAL A 677 -22.60 43.14 31.98
CA VAL A 677 -23.32 42.32 32.96
C VAL A 677 -23.67 40.94 32.38
N SER A 678 -24.24 40.90 31.16
CA SER A 678 -24.60 39.64 30.49
C SER A 678 -23.40 38.70 30.31
N PHE A 679 -22.27 39.24 29.87
CA PHE A 679 -21.05 38.46 29.69
C PHE A 679 -20.51 37.91 31.01
N LYS A 680 -20.46 38.73 32.06
CA LYS A 680 -20.09 38.31 33.42
C LYS A 680 -20.99 37.19 33.92
N ASP A 681 -22.31 37.37 33.84
CA ASP A 681 -23.29 36.39 34.30
C ASP A 681 -23.14 35.07 33.54
N THR A 682 -22.86 35.14 32.25
CA THR A 682 -22.60 33.96 31.41
C THR A 682 -21.35 33.19 31.85
N LEU A 683 -20.25 33.88 32.17
CA LEU A 683 -19.04 33.22 32.69
C LEU A 683 -19.27 32.58 34.06
N MET A 684 -20.02 33.26 34.94
CA MET A 684 -20.35 32.74 36.28
C MET A 684 -21.34 31.57 36.23
N ALA A 685 -22.14 31.47 35.16
CA ALA A 685 -23.12 30.40 34.96
C ALA A 685 -22.52 29.09 34.44
N MET A 686 -21.22 29.01 34.14
CA MET A 686 -20.55 27.77 33.67
C MET A 686 -19.98 26.96 34.85
N PRO A 687 -20.65 25.89 35.33
CA PRO A 687 -20.34 25.26 36.61
C PRO A 687 -19.10 24.35 36.59
N ARG A 688 -18.59 23.99 35.41
CA ARG A 688 -17.49 23.03 35.21
C ARG A 688 -16.27 23.63 34.50
N LEU A 689 -16.23 24.95 34.34
CA LEU A 689 -15.15 25.60 33.63
C LEU A 689 -13.90 25.67 34.53
N TYR A 690 -12.82 24.99 34.13
CA TYR A 690 -11.54 24.95 34.85
C TYR A 690 -10.44 25.75 34.14
N CYS A 691 -10.54 25.87 32.81
CA CYS A 691 -9.58 26.58 31.97
C CYS A 691 -10.26 27.67 31.16
N LEU A 692 -9.73 28.90 31.22
CA LEU A 692 -10.24 30.05 30.50
C LEU A 692 -9.09 30.83 29.84
N ASP A 693 -9.16 31.04 28.52
CA ASP A 693 -8.24 31.88 27.75
C ASP A 693 -9.03 33.06 27.16
N LEU A 694 -8.74 34.26 27.65
CA LEU A 694 -9.39 35.52 27.26
C LEU A 694 -8.40 36.38 26.48
N GLN A 695 -8.63 36.53 25.17
CA GLN A 695 -7.92 37.50 24.34
C GLN A 695 -8.86 38.63 23.95
N LEU A 696 -8.66 39.77 24.60
CA LEU A 696 -9.56 40.91 24.55
C LEU A 696 -9.19 41.87 23.39
N GLY A 697 -10.21 42.43 22.73
CA GLY A 697 -10.10 43.40 21.65
C GLY A 697 -9.86 44.85 22.11
N MET A 698 -10.08 45.82 21.21
CA MET A 698 -10.07 47.26 21.54
C MET A 698 -11.34 47.64 22.32
N GLY A 699 -11.27 48.64 23.22
CA GLY A 699 -12.46 49.22 23.87
C GLY A 699 -12.89 48.58 25.20
N VAL A 700 -11.95 48.06 26.00
CA VAL A 700 -12.24 47.30 27.24
C VAL A 700 -12.14 48.15 28.52
N GLY A 701 -12.25 49.48 28.41
CA GLY A 701 -11.98 50.41 29.52
C GLY A 701 -12.90 50.21 30.73
N SER A 702 -14.17 49.87 30.50
CA SER A 702 -15.19 49.73 31.56
C SER A 702 -15.31 48.33 32.16
N PHE A 703 -14.66 47.30 31.61
CA PHE A 703 -14.76 45.93 32.13
C PHE A 703 -14.20 45.80 33.56
N GLY A 704 -13.23 46.64 33.91
CA GLY A 704 -12.63 46.67 35.25
C GLY A 704 -13.54 47.19 36.36
N LEU A 705 -14.77 47.65 36.04
CA LEU A 705 -15.71 48.21 37.01
C LEU A 705 -16.63 47.15 37.67
N TYR A 706 -16.62 45.90 37.20
CA TYR A 706 -17.57 44.86 37.65
C TYR A 706 -16.85 43.61 38.16
N GLU A 707 -17.08 43.21 39.41
CA GLU A 707 -16.46 42.00 40.00
C GLU A 707 -17.02 40.70 39.39
N VAL A 708 -16.15 39.82 38.88
CA VAL A 708 -16.45 38.51 38.29
C VAL A 708 -15.91 37.41 39.21
N PHE A 709 -16.77 36.52 39.68
CA PHE A 709 -16.38 35.43 40.61
C PHE A 709 -16.29 34.10 39.88
N LEU A 710 -15.07 33.62 39.65
CA LEU A 710 -14.78 32.38 38.92
C LEU A 710 -14.26 31.30 39.88
N HIS A 711 -15.18 30.60 40.54
CA HIS A 711 -14.83 29.69 41.64
C HIS A 711 -14.16 28.38 41.23
N THR A 712 -14.39 27.90 40.01
CA THR A 712 -13.88 26.61 39.50
C THR A 712 -12.62 26.74 38.65
N ILE A 713 -12.25 27.95 38.24
CA ILE A 713 -11.11 28.18 37.36
C ILE A 713 -9.79 27.86 38.08
N GLU A 714 -9.01 26.95 37.49
CA GLU A 714 -7.67 26.58 37.93
C GLU A 714 -6.58 27.20 37.03
N SER A 715 -6.89 27.44 35.76
CA SER A 715 -5.99 28.05 34.76
C SER A 715 -6.66 29.22 34.02
N LEU A 716 -6.04 30.42 34.05
CA LEU A 716 -6.56 31.64 33.41
C LEU A 716 -5.49 32.33 32.55
N ARG A 717 -5.76 32.53 31.27
CA ARG A 717 -4.89 33.29 30.35
C ARG A 717 -5.60 34.58 29.96
N ILE A 718 -4.88 35.69 30.05
CA ILE A 718 -5.39 37.02 29.74
C ILE A 718 -4.43 37.69 28.78
N GLU A 719 -4.94 38.01 27.60
CA GLU A 719 -4.27 38.79 26.57
C GLU A 719 -5.03 40.11 26.37
N ALA A 720 -4.38 41.23 26.66
CA ALA A 720 -4.98 42.55 26.58
C ALA A 720 -3.93 43.64 26.26
N CYS A 721 -4.39 44.82 25.86
CA CYS A 721 -3.54 46.01 25.76
C CYS A 721 -3.16 46.51 27.18
N HIS A 722 -1.99 47.14 27.31
CA HIS A 722 -1.35 47.40 28.61
C HIS A 722 -2.22 48.19 29.61
N GLY A 723 -2.99 49.18 29.15
CA GLY A 723 -3.91 49.96 29.99
C GLY A 723 -5.15 49.20 30.49
N ALA A 724 -5.54 48.11 29.82
CA ALA A 724 -6.73 47.32 30.17
C ALA A 724 -6.39 46.09 31.03
N LEU A 725 -5.15 45.59 30.96
CA LEU A 725 -4.73 44.36 31.66
C LEU A 725 -4.93 44.47 33.17
N GLY A 726 -4.52 45.58 33.79
CA GLY A 726 -4.69 45.81 35.23
C GLY A 726 -6.16 45.90 35.67
N GLY A 727 -7.02 46.53 34.85
CA GLY A 727 -8.46 46.62 35.11
C GLY A 727 -9.16 45.27 35.03
N VAL A 728 -8.80 44.43 34.06
CA VAL A 728 -9.34 43.07 33.90
C VAL A 728 -8.90 42.14 35.03
N ILE A 729 -7.65 42.26 35.50
CA ILE A 729 -7.19 41.48 36.65
C ILE A 729 -7.93 41.93 37.91
N ASN A 730 -8.12 43.23 38.11
CA ASN A 730 -8.86 43.79 39.25
C ASN A 730 -10.30 43.28 39.33
N SER A 731 -10.96 43.03 38.20
CA SER A 731 -12.34 42.56 38.20
C SER A 731 -12.47 41.07 38.49
N ILE A 732 -11.43 40.24 38.35
CA ILE A 732 -11.57 38.78 38.43
C ILE A 732 -11.18 38.26 39.82
N HIS A 733 -12.07 37.50 40.44
CA HIS A 733 -11.84 36.79 41.71
C HIS A 733 -11.89 35.28 41.47
N ALA A 734 -10.75 34.60 41.58
CA ALA A 734 -10.64 33.16 41.34
C ALA A 734 -9.83 32.47 42.44
N LYS A 735 -10.55 31.95 43.45
CA LYS A 735 -9.93 31.33 44.65
C LYS A 735 -9.18 30.03 44.35
N SER A 736 -9.63 29.28 43.34
CA SER A 736 -9.05 28.00 42.92
C SER A 736 -7.93 28.14 41.89
N LEU A 737 -7.64 29.37 41.45
CA LEU A 737 -6.66 29.63 40.40
C LEU A 737 -5.25 29.23 40.88
N THR A 738 -4.63 28.28 40.16
CA THR A 738 -3.26 27.83 40.43
C THR A 738 -2.27 28.36 39.41
N THR A 739 -2.74 28.62 38.17
CA THR A 739 -1.93 29.06 37.03
C THR A 739 -2.53 30.28 36.34
N LEU A 740 -1.75 31.37 36.23
CA LEU A 740 -2.13 32.60 35.53
C LEU A 740 -1.16 32.87 34.38
N CYS A 741 -1.66 33.12 33.18
CA CYS A 741 -0.89 33.53 32.02
C CYS A 741 -1.23 34.97 31.62
N LEU A 742 -0.22 35.82 31.52
CA LEU A 742 -0.35 37.23 31.14
C LEU A 742 0.38 37.48 29.83
N VAL A 743 -0.34 38.08 28.88
CA VAL A 743 0.13 38.27 27.51
C VAL A 743 -0.13 39.73 27.12
N ARG A 744 0.91 40.41 26.63
CA ARG A 744 0.81 41.79 26.15
C ARG A 744 0.54 41.82 24.65
N ARG A 745 -0.36 42.69 24.18
CA ARG A 745 -0.61 42.92 22.75
C ARG A 745 0.16 44.15 22.25
N ASP A 746 0.95 44.04 21.19
CA ASP A 746 1.94 45.05 20.71
C ASP A 746 1.33 46.31 20.03
N ASP A 747 0.04 46.57 20.20
CA ASP A 747 -0.67 47.61 19.47
C ASP A 747 -0.79 48.87 20.38
N PHE A 748 0.13 49.84 20.23
CA PHE A 748 0.13 51.23 20.78
C PHE A 748 0.80 51.54 22.15
N GLU A 749 1.18 52.82 22.31
CA GLU A 749 2.22 53.43 23.18
C GLU A 749 2.20 53.13 24.70
N GLU A 750 3.40 53.34 25.29
CA GLU A 750 3.78 53.29 26.71
C GLU A 750 2.75 53.90 27.66
N THR A 751 1.96 53.06 28.31
CA THR A 751 1.29 53.40 29.57
C THR A 751 1.77 52.42 30.64
N ARG A 752 1.82 52.81 31.92
CA ARG A 752 2.34 51.96 33.01
C ARG A 752 1.25 51.05 33.58
N LEU A 753 1.60 49.92 34.20
CA LEU A 753 0.71 49.14 35.06
C LEU A 753 0.40 50.01 36.29
N ALA A 754 -0.57 50.92 36.18
CA ALA A 754 -0.92 51.89 37.23
C ALA A 754 -2.00 51.34 38.17
N GLY A 755 -1.83 51.60 39.47
CA GLY A 755 -2.78 51.25 40.54
C GLY A 755 -2.06 50.78 41.81
N GLU A 756 -2.54 51.13 43.00
CA GLU A 756 -1.91 50.84 44.31
C GLU A 756 -2.32 49.49 44.94
N GLU A 757 -3.25 48.72 44.36
CA GLU A 757 -3.97 47.63 45.08
C GLU A 757 -3.42 46.20 44.91
N ASN A 758 -3.36 45.43 46.01
CA ASN A 758 -2.72 44.12 46.10
C ASN A 758 -3.61 42.98 45.54
N TRP A 759 -3.29 42.45 44.36
CA TRP A 759 -4.02 41.35 43.69
C TRP A 759 -3.92 39.99 44.40
N ALA A 760 -3.04 39.84 45.40
CA ALA A 760 -2.83 38.56 46.09
C ALA A 760 -4.09 38.03 46.80
N SER A 761 -5.02 38.89 47.20
CA SER A 761 -6.29 38.49 47.84
C SER A 761 -7.30 37.88 46.86
N GLN A 762 -7.19 38.21 45.56
CA GLN A 762 -8.09 37.74 44.51
C GLN A 762 -7.74 36.33 44.04
N PHE A 763 -6.46 35.96 44.14
CA PHE A 763 -5.91 34.68 43.68
C PHE A 763 -5.08 33.98 44.77
N PRO A 764 -5.69 33.60 45.91
CA PRO A 764 -4.98 33.07 47.08
C PRO A 764 -4.22 31.75 46.82
N SER A 765 -4.66 30.96 45.83
CA SER A 765 -4.06 29.66 45.49
C SER A 765 -2.99 29.74 44.39
N LEU A 766 -2.72 30.93 43.85
CA LEU A 766 -1.85 31.12 42.70
C LEU A 766 -0.39 30.76 43.04
N GLN A 767 0.16 29.79 42.31
CA GLN A 767 1.52 29.30 42.51
C GLN A 767 2.37 29.32 41.23
N HIS A 768 1.73 29.38 40.06
CA HIS A 768 2.38 29.38 38.76
C HIS A 768 1.98 30.61 37.95
N LEU A 769 2.96 31.37 37.48
CA LEU A 769 2.78 32.52 36.59
C LEU A 769 3.46 32.26 35.23
N VAL A 770 2.77 32.56 34.14
CA VAL A 770 3.27 32.50 32.77
C VAL A 770 3.27 33.91 32.18
N LEU A 771 4.39 34.35 31.60
CA LEU A 771 4.54 35.67 30.99
C LEU A 771 4.88 35.52 29.49
N GLU A 772 4.18 36.27 28.63
CA GLU A 772 4.33 36.23 27.17
C GLU A 772 4.36 37.64 26.52
N ASN A 773 4.95 37.72 25.32
CA ASN A 773 4.89 38.86 24.37
C ASN A 773 5.29 40.24 24.94
N GLY A 774 6.47 40.34 25.56
CA GLY A 774 7.09 41.63 25.89
C GLY A 774 6.88 42.13 27.33
N ILE A 775 6.36 41.31 28.24
CA ILE A 775 6.50 41.53 29.70
C ILE A 775 7.93 41.17 30.11
N GLN A 776 8.88 42.01 29.75
CA GLN A 776 10.32 41.78 29.96
C GLN A 776 11.02 42.93 30.68
N GLU A 777 10.37 44.09 30.81
CA GLU A 777 10.97 45.25 31.45
C GLU A 777 11.13 45.01 32.97
N PRO A 778 12.28 45.37 33.58
CA PRO A 778 12.51 45.18 35.01
C PRO A 778 11.42 45.81 35.89
N GLN A 779 10.81 46.91 35.44
CA GLN A 779 9.75 47.62 36.17
C GLN A 779 8.44 46.83 36.20
N ASP A 780 8.06 46.20 35.09
CA ASP A 780 6.84 45.39 35.00
C ASP A 780 6.97 44.12 35.85
N ILE A 781 8.14 43.47 35.78
CA ILE A 781 8.46 42.30 36.61
C ILE A 781 8.42 42.66 38.10
N ALA A 782 8.97 43.82 38.50
CA ALA A 782 8.92 44.29 39.88
C ALA A 782 7.48 44.55 40.36
N VAL A 783 6.64 45.18 39.52
CA VAL A 783 5.22 45.40 39.84
C VAL A 783 4.48 44.07 40.00
N ILE A 784 4.62 43.15 39.05
CA ILE A 784 3.98 41.83 39.08
C ILE A 784 4.44 41.02 40.31
N ALA A 785 5.73 41.04 40.64
CA ALA A 785 6.27 40.32 41.78
C ALA A 785 5.77 40.85 43.13
N ARG A 786 5.52 42.17 43.25
CA ARG A 786 4.89 42.77 44.43
C ARG A 786 3.42 42.36 44.57
N ARG A 787 2.70 42.25 43.44
CA ARG A 787 1.27 41.91 43.40
C ARG A 787 1.01 40.41 43.59
N PHE A 788 1.95 39.56 43.17
CA PHE A 788 1.87 38.09 43.31
C PHE A 788 3.09 37.55 44.07
N PRO A 789 3.21 37.75 45.39
CA PRO A 789 4.43 37.40 46.13
C PRO A 789 4.60 35.88 46.36
N SER A 790 3.54 35.08 46.23
CA SER A 790 3.54 33.63 46.58
C SER A 790 3.89 32.68 45.43
N ILE A 791 4.32 33.20 44.27
CA ILE A 791 4.67 32.38 43.10
C ILE A 791 5.85 31.45 43.42
N LYS A 792 5.67 30.16 43.11
CA LYS A 792 6.69 29.10 43.20
C LYS A 792 7.29 28.77 41.85
N ARG A 793 6.51 28.97 40.77
CA ARG A 793 6.90 28.63 39.42
C ARG A 793 6.67 29.80 38.47
N LEU A 794 7.68 30.11 37.66
CA LEU A 794 7.61 31.10 36.59
C LEU A 794 7.88 30.44 35.23
N THR A 795 6.97 30.61 34.26
CA THR A 795 7.20 30.23 32.87
C THR A 795 7.31 31.47 32.00
N TYR A 796 8.27 31.47 31.07
CA TYR A 796 8.35 32.48 30.02
C TYR A 796 8.04 31.85 28.66
N GLY A 797 6.98 32.34 28.00
CA GLY A 797 6.45 31.83 26.74
C GLY A 797 6.80 32.72 25.53
N LEU A 798 7.05 32.12 24.36
CA LEU A 798 7.18 32.86 23.11
C LEU A 798 5.80 33.07 22.45
N SER A 799 5.56 34.28 21.96
CA SER A 799 4.46 34.56 21.04
C SER A 799 4.75 33.94 19.67
N TRP A 800 3.71 33.37 19.05
CA TRP A 800 3.74 32.81 17.68
C TRP A 800 4.24 33.81 16.62
N ARG A 801 4.20 35.13 16.91
CA ARG A 801 4.61 36.19 15.97
C ARG A 801 6.08 36.61 16.07
N ARG A 802 6.80 36.29 17.15
CA ARG A 802 8.20 36.70 17.35
C ARG A 802 9.01 35.55 17.96
N GLN A 803 9.66 34.77 17.10
CA GLN A 803 10.40 33.56 17.51
C GLN A 803 11.77 33.83 18.16
N THR A 804 12.16 35.10 18.36
CA THR A 804 13.52 35.46 18.81
C THR A 804 13.50 36.63 19.79
N GLU A 805 12.66 36.58 20.83
CA GLU A 805 12.85 37.46 21.98
C GLU A 805 13.80 36.80 22.99
N HIS A 806 14.83 37.54 23.39
CA HIS A 806 15.96 37.05 24.16
C HIS A 806 15.52 36.63 25.56
N ILE A 807 15.34 35.33 25.81
CA ILE A 807 15.14 34.71 27.15
C ILE A 807 16.12 35.28 28.20
N GLU A 808 17.30 35.64 27.74
CA GLU A 808 18.35 36.34 28.45
C GLU A 808 17.89 37.63 29.14
N GLN A 809 17.09 38.45 28.45
CA GLN A 809 16.59 39.74 28.94
C GLN A 809 15.65 39.56 30.13
N VAL A 810 14.83 38.50 30.17
CA VAL A 810 13.89 38.24 31.28
C VAL A 810 14.62 37.90 32.56
N LEU A 811 15.63 37.01 32.49
CA LEU A 811 16.43 36.62 33.65
C LEU A 811 17.27 37.80 34.17
N ASP A 812 17.80 38.62 33.26
CA ASP A 812 18.51 39.85 33.61
C ASP A 812 17.56 40.87 34.24
N SER A 813 16.32 40.99 33.73
CA SER A 813 15.30 41.88 34.28
C SER A 813 14.79 41.44 35.65
N ILE A 814 14.70 40.13 35.94
CA ILE A 814 14.45 39.63 37.30
C ILE A 814 15.60 40.06 38.24
N CYS A 815 16.86 39.95 37.79
CA CYS A 815 18.00 40.39 38.58
C CYS A 815 18.04 41.92 38.78
N LEU A 816 17.62 42.70 37.79
CA LEU A 816 17.57 44.17 37.85
C LEU A 816 16.37 44.69 38.64
N ALA A 817 15.25 43.97 38.65
CA ALA A 817 14.08 44.27 39.48
C ALA A 817 14.43 44.28 40.98
N VAL A 818 15.37 43.41 41.41
CA VAL A 818 15.93 43.42 42.78
C VAL A 818 16.60 44.75 43.13
N LYS A 819 17.20 45.44 42.15
CA LYS A 819 17.96 46.69 42.35
C LYS A 819 17.09 47.96 42.27
N HIS A 820 15.96 47.90 41.58
CA HIS A 820 15.10 49.06 41.36
C HIS A 820 14.19 49.40 42.56
N ASP A 821 14.03 48.51 43.53
CA ASP A 821 13.24 48.77 44.75
C ASP A 821 13.87 49.83 45.68
N ASP A 822 15.10 50.30 45.40
CA ASP A 822 15.74 51.38 46.16
C ASP A 822 15.30 52.81 45.74
N HIS A 823 14.57 52.97 44.63
CA HIS A 823 14.21 54.31 44.12
C HIS A 823 12.72 54.41 43.72
N GLY A 824 11.86 54.53 44.74
CA GLY A 824 10.42 54.68 44.55
C GLY A 824 9.69 55.43 45.67
N SER A 825 10.13 56.65 46.02
CA SER A 825 9.24 57.76 46.41
C SER A 825 10.06 59.02 46.65
N GLY A 826 9.74 60.10 45.93
CA GLY A 826 10.30 61.42 46.19
C GLY A 826 9.67 62.03 47.43
N VAL A 827 10.04 61.57 48.64
CA VAL A 827 9.91 62.34 49.88
C VAL A 827 11.09 61.94 50.78
N SER A 828 11.98 62.89 50.99
CA SER A 828 13.13 62.78 51.89
C SER A 828 12.69 62.63 53.36
N THR A 829 13.00 61.51 53.99
CA THR A 829 13.24 61.46 55.45
C THR A 829 14.46 60.57 55.74
N PRO A 830 15.47 61.04 56.48
CA PRO A 830 16.57 60.21 56.92
C PRO A 830 16.17 59.57 58.26
N HIS A 831 16.20 58.25 58.39
CA HIS A 831 16.63 57.50 59.58
C HIS A 831 16.31 55.99 59.42
N THR A 832 17.38 55.18 59.46
CA THR A 832 17.43 53.81 60.00
C THR A 832 16.47 52.73 59.47
N ASN A 833 16.91 52.01 58.43
CA ASN A 833 17.24 50.58 58.50
C ASN A 833 17.79 50.16 57.13
N ILE A 834 18.97 49.53 57.09
CA ILE A 834 19.47 48.84 55.90
C ILE A 834 18.55 47.63 55.72
N GLY A 835 17.42 47.83 55.03
CA GLY A 835 16.50 46.78 54.66
C GLY A 835 17.18 45.85 53.66
N ARG A 836 17.18 44.55 53.94
CA ARG A 836 17.60 43.54 52.96
C ARG A 836 16.87 43.79 51.63
N PRO A 837 17.54 43.64 50.47
CA PRO A 837 16.87 43.71 49.18
C PRO A 837 15.69 42.73 49.19
N VAL A 838 14.48 43.25 48.97
CA VAL A 838 13.27 42.45 48.91
C VAL A 838 13.38 41.63 47.63
N VAL A 839 13.58 40.33 47.78
CA VAL A 839 13.71 39.42 46.63
C VAL A 839 12.33 39.27 45.97
N PRO A 840 12.14 39.68 44.70
CA PRO A 840 10.92 39.40 43.94
C PRO A 840 10.64 37.89 43.98
N TRP A 841 9.44 37.43 44.35
CA TRP A 841 9.11 35.99 44.48
C TRP A 841 10.04 35.16 45.40
N PRO A 842 9.98 35.35 46.73
CA PRO A 842 10.83 34.62 47.67
C PRO A 842 10.59 33.11 47.71
N LYS A 843 9.47 32.63 47.16
CA LYS A 843 9.11 31.20 47.09
C LYS A 843 9.45 30.56 45.74
N LEU A 844 10.02 31.31 44.79
CA LEU A 844 10.34 30.81 43.45
C LEU A 844 11.39 29.70 43.53
N ASP A 845 11.02 28.51 43.07
CA ASP A 845 11.90 27.33 43.01
C ASP A 845 12.01 26.72 41.61
N THR A 846 11.09 27.05 40.70
CA THR A 846 11.02 26.48 39.36
C THR A 846 10.94 27.57 38.29
N ILE A 847 11.83 27.52 37.30
CA ILE A 847 11.76 28.36 36.11
C ILE A 847 11.55 27.48 34.88
N ALA A 848 10.67 27.88 33.99
CA ALA A 848 10.36 27.16 32.76
C ALA A 848 10.52 28.08 31.55
N LEU A 849 11.22 27.59 30.51
CA LEU A 849 11.52 28.36 29.31
C LEU A 849 10.92 27.63 28.11
N ALA A 850 9.93 28.24 27.46
CA ALA A 850 9.22 27.64 26.34
C ALA A 850 10.06 27.55 25.06
N ALA A 851 11.09 28.38 24.96
CA ALA A 851 12.09 28.33 23.92
C ALA A 851 13.47 28.58 24.50
N LEU A 852 14.49 28.08 23.82
CA LEU A 852 15.91 28.30 24.05
C LEU A 852 16.66 27.79 22.82
N ASP A 853 17.66 28.51 22.35
CA ASP A 853 18.54 27.99 21.29
C ASP A 853 19.44 26.89 21.85
N ASP A 854 19.69 25.84 21.06
CA ASP A 854 20.45 24.66 21.46
C ASP A 854 21.97 24.83 21.25
N THR A 855 22.45 26.08 21.28
CA THR A 855 23.87 26.41 21.19
C THR A 855 24.54 26.34 22.56
N ASP A 856 25.77 25.83 22.63
CA ASP A 856 26.54 25.77 23.89
C ASP A 856 26.71 27.16 24.53
N THR A 857 26.77 28.22 23.72
CA THR A 857 26.82 29.61 24.20
C THR A 857 25.56 29.98 24.98
N SER A 858 24.36 29.72 24.43
CA SER A 858 23.09 30.01 25.10
C SER A 858 22.94 29.22 26.41
N ILE A 859 23.39 27.96 26.41
CA ILE A 859 23.37 27.07 27.59
C ILE A 859 24.35 27.58 28.67
N THR A 860 25.54 28.02 28.28
CA THR A 860 26.54 28.59 29.20
C THR A 860 26.07 29.92 29.80
N MET A 861 25.46 30.78 28.99
CA MET A 861 24.89 32.05 29.47
C MET A 861 23.72 31.80 30.44
N LEU A 862 22.92 30.76 30.21
CA LEU A 862 21.86 30.34 31.12
C LEU A 862 22.43 29.87 32.48
N TYR A 863 23.53 29.11 32.47
CA TYR A 863 24.24 28.71 33.69
C TYR A 863 24.69 29.91 34.54
N GLU A 864 25.29 30.92 33.91
CA GLU A 864 25.74 32.14 34.61
C GLU A 864 24.58 32.91 35.26
N ARG A 865 23.45 33.02 34.55
CA ARG A 865 22.27 33.76 35.03
C ARG A 865 21.53 33.03 36.15
N ILE A 866 21.36 31.72 36.06
CA ILE A 866 20.80 30.92 37.15
C ILE A 866 21.70 30.98 38.38
N SER A 867 23.03 30.96 38.19
CA SER A 867 23.98 31.15 39.29
C SER A 867 23.85 32.52 39.94
N LYS A 868 23.67 33.59 39.15
CA LYS A 868 23.40 34.95 39.65
C LYS A 868 22.10 35.02 40.47
N LEU A 869 21.02 34.40 40.00
CA LEU A 869 19.75 34.33 40.74
C LEU A 869 19.90 33.59 42.08
N ARG A 870 20.59 32.44 42.09
CA ARG A 870 20.86 31.70 43.34
C ARG A 870 21.69 32.53 44.33
N ASN A 871 22.68 33.26 43.84
CA ASN A 871 23.48 34.18 44.66
C ASN A 871 22.68 35.38 45.19
N ALA A 872 21.64 35.81 44.45
CA ALA A 872 20.70 36.85 44.87
C ALA A 872 19.66 36.36 45.91
N GLY A 873 19.71 35.09 46.33
CA GLY A 873 18.88 34.52 47.39
C GLY A 873 17.70 33.67 46.91
N TYR A 874 17.54 33.47 45.60
CA TYR A 874 16.52 32.58 45.04
C TYR A 874 16.84 31.11 45.28
N ARG A 875 15.82 30.31 45.62
CA ARG A 875 15.96 28.86 45.82
C ARG A 875 15.57 28.07 44.57
N ILE A 876 16.10 28.46 43.40
CA ILE A 876 15.85 27.75 42.15
C ILE A 876 16.40 26.32 42.27
N ARG A 877 15.50 25.34 42.27
CA ARG A 877 15.79 23.91 42.33
C ARG A 877 15.62 23.24 40.98
N LYS A 878 14.69 23.73 40.17
CA LYS A 878 14.27 23.08 38.93
C LYS A 878 14.23 24.05 37.77
N LEU A 879 14.70 23.60 36.61
CA LEU A 879 14.68 24.33 35.35
C LEU A 879 14.06 23.45 34.27
N LYS A 880 12.96 23.92 33.67
CA LYS A 880 12.26 23.22 32.58
C LYS A 880 12.64 23.82 31.23
N LEU A 881 13.19 23.02 30.32
CA LEU A 881 13.76 23.47 29.04
C LEU A 881 13.15 22.73 27.84
N PRO A 882 13.15 23.32 26.62
CA PRO A 882 12.59 22.66 25.45
C PRO A 882 13.31 21.34 25.13
N LYS A 883 12.57 20.35 24.64
CA LYS A 883 13.11 19.01 24.28
C LYS A 883 14.39 19.03 23.46
N LYS A 884 14.49 19.97 22.51
CA LYS A 884 15.65 20.14 21.63
C LYS A 884 16.96 20.36 22.38
N VAL A 885 16.92 20.95 23.58
CA VAL A 885 18.11 21.20 24.41
C VAL A 885 18.68 19.88 24.94
N PHE A 886 17.83 18.90 25.28
CA PHE A 886 18.26 17.60 25.81
C PHE A 886 18.84 16.65 24.75
N ALA A 887 18.68 16.95 23.46
CA ALA A 887 19.13 16.08 22.38
C ALA A 887 20.65 16.15 22.11
N ARG A 888 21.34 17.16 22.64
CA ARG A 888 22.80 17.32 22.57
C ARG A 888 23.41 17.04 23.94
N ALA A 889 24.35 16.10 24.02
CA ALA A 889 25.21 15.95 25.21
C ALA A 889 26.39 16.92 25.06
N GLY A 890 26.54 17.88 25.96
CA GLY A 890 27.60 18.89 25.95
C GLY A 890 27.92 19.41 27.34
N GLU A 891 29.14 19.92 27.53
CA GLU A 891 29.69 20.38 28.82
C GLU A 891 28.81 21.45 29.51
N GLY A 892 28.08 22.27 28.73
CA GLY A 892 27.15 23.27 29.25
C GLY A 892 25.94 22.67 29.99
N ILE A 893 25.40 21.54 29.53
CA ILE A 893 24.28 20.86 30.19
C ILE A 893 24.75 20.19 31.48
N GLU A 894 25.92 19.57 31.47
CA GLU A 894 26.52 18.98 32.68
C GLU A 894 26.75 20.04 33.77
N ARG A 895 27.24 21.22 33.38
CA ARG A 895 27.38 22.37 34.30
C ARG A 895 26.04 22.86 34.84
N LEU A 896 24.99 22.96 34.02
CA LEU A 896 23.64 23.31 34.50
C LEU A 896 23.06 22.27 35.46
N GLN A 897 23.21 20.98 35.15
CA GLN A 897 22.76 19.87 36.00
C GLN A 897 23.47 19.87 37.37
N SER A 898 24.69 20.41 37.45
CA SER A 898 25.41 20.53 38.73
C SER A 898 24.78 21.54 39.71
N ILE A 899 23.95 22.47 39.22
CA ILE A 899 23.36 23.54 40.03
C ILE A 899 21.83 23.49 40.15
N VAL A 900 21.11 22.84 39.22
CA VAL A 900 19.65 22.72 39.21
C VAL A 900 19.20 21.42 38.52
N ASP A 901 18.04 20.87 38.92
CA ASP A 901 17.41 19.74 38.25
C ASP A 901 16.82 20.19 36.90
N LEU A 902 17.17 19.48 35.82
CA LEU A 902 16.65 19.76 34.49
C LEU A 902 15.48 18.84 34.13
N GLU A 903 14.37 19.41 33.67
CA GLU A 903 13.21 18.68 33.16
C GLU A 903 12.80 19.17 31.76
N GLU A 904 12.15 18.31 30.99
CA GLU A 904 11.58 18.71 29.71
C GLU A 904 10.40 19.67 29.93
N TYR A 905 10.42 20.80 29.22
CA TYR A 905 9.31 21.74 29.15
C TYR A 905 8.18 21.12 28.32
N SER A 906 7.06 20.87 28.98
CA SER A 906 5.75 20.69 28.36
C SER A 906 4.95 21.98 28.53
N VAL A 907 4.08 22.30 27.56
CA VAL A 907 3.09 23.36 27.73
C VAL A 907 2.22 22.99 28.95
N ASP A 908 2.36 23.73 30.04
CA ASP A 908 1.57 23.50 31.28
C ASP A 908 0.17 24.12 31.20
N TRP A 909 -0.31 24.31 29.98
CA TRP A 909 -1.66 24.76 29.69
C TRP A 909 -2.49 23.52 29.35
N PRO A 910 -3.77 23.43 29.76
CA PRO A 910 -4.68 22.46 29.18
C PRO A 910 -4.80 22.77 27.68
N THR A 911 -3.99 22.11 26.85
CA THR A 911 -4.03 22.31 25.41
C THR A 911 -5.38 21.84 24.91
N VAL A 912 -6.17 22.79 24.44
CA VAL A 912 -7.27 22.53 23.51
C VAL A 912 -6.70 21.65 22.40
N PRO A 913 -7.36 20.55 22.00
CA PRO A 913 -6.82 19.60 21.01
C PRO A 913 -6.31 20.22 19.70
N TYR A 914 -6.71 21.46 19.41
CA TYR A 914 -6.40 22.23 18.22
C TYR A 914 -4.94 22.73 18.11
N ASP A 915 -4.23 22.96 19.22
CA ASP A 915 -2.88 23.60 19.20
C ASP A 915 -1.72 22.58 19.02
N ARG A 916 -1.98 21.37 18.49
CA ARG A 916 -0.98 20.31 18.25
C ARG A 916 -0.22 20.41 16.93
#